data_AF-A0A135SGH4-F1
#
_entry.id   AF-A0A135SGH4-F1
#
_cell.length_a   1.000
_cell.length_b   1.000
_cell.length_c   1.000
_cell.angle_alpha   90.00
_cell.angle_beta   90.00
_cell.angle_gamma   90.00
#
_symmetry.space_group_name_H-M   'P 1'
#
loop_
_entity.id
_entity.type
_entity.pdbx_description
1 polymer ?
#
loop_
_entity_poly.entity_id
_entity_poly.type
_entity_poly.pdbx_seq_one_letter_code
_entity_poly.pdbx_strand_id
1 'polypeptide(L)'
;MKGFTKSAGHLALLAALVSETIALPVQDAPLRIEWRSLSSAAKADYISAVKCLDGLPSKIGLETSRYNDFPYVHAQLNNEIHFVAQFLPWHRYFVHIYETALRDECKYTGPMTYWDWTLDSEDMSKSPVFSNDTATGFGGNGLNGGWVPPTRPNPLTMCVIDGAFANFTVSYYTTTALSHCLNRGFNDGIGVNAGPYEGGLYSPEKISGIIETSSNFSTFATTLENGPHGAIHSAVGGDLFPSTSPNDPLFFLHHVQIDRLWWLWQQADLTNRMMDFSGRRNLPSGEVDTRPASLNDTLPTLGLAADIPIQQVMSTTTNLLYYNGERDGADRRIPHHRDGTSLTASVDAGCYICNRLWAALDIEERCKVRQSNGVPMKRKTPATESPLTSVFWGDGQFAYARGFLLQLAFDRGKVLDLERNPRKGFVRATLLLLPQESEHPQCGAKPNASTTTQWYPSRLLDMGPLDQESSSCRLVLPKITPIQGSYATLSHCWGTKESFNLTTSNYAQLQQGIAFDTLPPLYRDAMETSRRLNIRYLWIDSLCIIQHGDNFIDWKQESMHMDKIYSGSFVNISAADAPDANHSLFHDRNPDALCSQIVELPIGSQTNRFLLTDYNFWRTEVSSAVINTRAWVLQERLLSPRVLYFGQRQILWECHQKEDAEIYPEGLLIDLSRFPSRFKGFCHNQLGWRPRDHGDLSKYNYWCNIVNTYTRAKLTFPGDKLIALSAVAKAIRELLQDSYVAGMWRRSLERELLWSVAVGEAQARPSVYRAPSWSWAAVDGHITPGIMDVEAVEMLIEVQDLHLDYVTSDTTGLISGGWLQLWGSLKTLELLPDALFSSHSNNYEFLMMVVNGVPVSVRADSVMKEYQPHVYLDDNQQWVSTQNHRPELFCMPAKTRPGNDWSIYVLLLQLEDRKDGTFRRIGMARGWGKELRESLLASNAEESTLPCVKYEGGRHLVRIL
;
A
#
# COMPACT_ATOMS: atom_id res chain seq x y z
N MET A 1 31.70 -35.00 17.01
CA MET A 1 32.38 -34.78 18.31
C MET A 1 32.00 -33.41 18.83
N LYS A 2 31.46 -33.36 20.05
CA LYS A 2 31.47 -32.28 21.07
C LYS A 2 31.31 -30.83 20.58
N GLY A 3 30.36 -30.01 21.02
CA GLY A 3 29.40 -30.13 22.12
C GLY A 3 28.77 -28.76 22.46
N PHE A 4 27.69 -28.81 23.25
CA PHE A 4 27.32 -27.93 24.38
C PHE A 4 27.33 -26.40 24.14
N THR A 5 26.18 -25.74 23.98
CA THR A 5 25.14 -25.35 24.97
C THR A 5 25.42 -24.05 25.75
N LYS A 6 24.32 -23.29 25.92
CA LYS A 6 23.97 -22.38 27.03
C LYS A 6 24.68 -21.01 27.09
N SER A 7 23.88 -19.96 26.91
CA SER A 7 23.31 -19.25 28.06
C SER A 7 22.09 -18.42 27.64
N ALA A 8 20.92 -18.90 28.06
CA ALA A 8 19.75 -18.06 28.28
C ALA A 8 19.96 -17.19 29.52
N GLY A 9 19.27 -16.05 29.55
CA GLY A 9 18.93 -15.36 30.79
C GLY A 9 19.53 -13.96 30.87
N HIS A 10 18.70 -12.94 30.66
CA HIS A 10 18.20 -12.01 31.67
C HIS A 10 16.83 -11.52 31.13
N LEU A 11 15.72 -12.05 31.66
CA LEU A 11 14.78 -11.31 32.52
C LEU A 11 14.55 -9.87 32.01
N ALA A 12 13.44 -9.57 31.33
CA ALA A 12 12.11 -9.45 31.94
C ALA A 12 12.20 -8.74 33.30
N LEU A 13 12.12 -7.41 33.29
CA LEU A 13 11.42 -6.61 34.31
C LEU A 13 11.37 -5.15 33.87
N LEU A 14 10.22 -4.70 33.38
CA LEU A 14 9.55 -3.50 33.88
C LEU A 14 8.12 -3.49 33.34
N ALA A 15 7.23 -3.75 34.27
CA ALA A 15 5.79 -3.76 34.09
C ALA A 15 5.28 -2.37 33.69
N ALA A 16 4.24 -2.40 32.87
CA ALA A 16 3.00 -1.64 33.03
C ALA A 16 3.04 -0.41 33.95
N LEU A 17 2.65 0.74 33.41
CA LEU A 17 1.48 1.53 33.88
C LEU A 17 1.42 2.88 33.15
N VAL A 18 0.48 3.04 32.20
CA VAL A 18 -0.49 4.16 32.21
C VAL A 18 -1.77 3.66 31.54
N SER A 19 -2.90 3.84 32.23
CA SER A 19 -4.25 3.48 31.82
C SER A 19 -5.02 4.71 31.31
N GLU A 20 -6.12 4.46 30.60
CA GLU A 20 -7.29 5.32 30.34
C GLU A 20 -7.32 6.19 29.07
N THR A 21 -7.74 5.61 27.95
CA THR A 21 -9.13 5.72 27.40
C THR A 21 -9.18 4.97 26.07
N ILE A 22 -10.05 3.96 26.01
CA ILE A 22 -9.90 2.77 25.18
C ILE A 22 -10.55 2.98 23.80
N ALA A 23 -9.72 3.26 22.78
CA ALA A 23 -10.03 2.94 21.39
C ALA A 23 -9.50 1.52 21.13
N LEU A 24 -10.39 0.54 20.96
CA LEU A 24 -9.99 -0.84 20.69
C LEU A 24 -9.33 -0.93 19.30
N PRO A 25 -8.17 -1.60 19.17
CA PRO A 25 -7.49 -1.78 17.89
C PRO A 25 -8.32 -2.67 16.97
N VAL A 26 -8.30 -2.40 15.65
CA VAL A 26 -8.74 -3.35 14.61
C VAL A 26 -7.75 -4.54 14.65
N GLN A 27 -7.93 -5.44 15.63
CA GLN A 27 -7.31 -6.75 15.64
C GLN A 27 -7.86 -7.49 14.41
N ASP A 28 -7.05 -8.30 13.73
CA ASP A 28 -7.60 -9.28 12.80
C ASP A 28 -8.47 -10.23 13.63
N ALA A 29 -9.77 -10.35 13.33
CA ALA A 29 -10.67 -11.20 14.13
C ALA A 29 -10.05 -12.61 14.17
N PRO A 30 -9.78 -13.22 15.35
CA PRO A 30 -9.15 -14.53 15.40
C PRO A 30 -9.96 -15.47 14.51
N LEU A 31 -9.31 -16.08 13.52
CA LEU A 31 -10.01 -17.08 12.72
C LEU A 31 -10.20 -18.30 13.60
N ARG A 32 -11.44 -18.81 13.62
CA ARG A 32 -11.69 -20.16 14.09
C ARG A 32 -11.32 -21.13 12.97
N ILE A 33 -10.37 -22.00 13.25
CA ILE A 33 -9.70 -22.83 12.24
C ILE A 33 -10.05 -24.30 12.42
N GLU A 34 -10.28 -25.02 11.32
CA GLU A 34 -10.62 -26.44 11.36
C GLU A 34 -9.42 -27.29 11.83
N TRP A 35 -9.65 -28.25 12.72
CA TRP A 35 -8.61 -29.04 13.39
C TRP A 35 -7.59 -29.71 12.44
N ARG A 36 -8.02 -30.27 11.31
CA ARG A 36 -7.15 -30.95 10.34
C ARG A 36 -6.18 -30.00 9.66
N SER A 37 -6.55 -28.73 9.51
CA SER A 37 -5.69 -27.71 8.91
C SER A 37 -4.56 -27.22 9.84
N LEU A 38 -4.66 -27.50 11.15
CA LEU A 38 -3.62 -27.15 12.11
C LEU A 38 -2.36 -28.00 11.92
N SER A 39 -1.21 -27.34 12.00
CA SER A 39 0.08 -28.03 12.12
C SER A 39 0.16 -28.85 13.43
N SER A 40 0.97 -29.91 13.44
CA SER A 40 1.18 -30.73 14.65
C SER A 40 1.63 -29.91 15.86
N ALA A 41 2.45 -28.87 15.66
CA ALA A 41 2.88 -27.98 16.74
C ALA A 41 1.71 -27.18 17.32
N ALA A 42 0.81 -26.68 16.48
CA ALA A 42 -0.36 -25.93 16.92
C ALA A 42 -1.37 -26.83 17.67
N LYS A 43 -1.54 -28.08 17.22
CA LYS A 43 -2.36 -29.09 17.92
C LYS A 43 -1.80 -29.39 19.32
N ALA A 44 -0.48 -29.57 19.42
CA ALA A 44 0.18 -29.81 20.70
C ALA A 44 0.09 -28.62 21.66
N ASP A 45 0.17 -27.39 21.16
CA ASP A 45 0.02 -26.18 21.96
C ASP A 45 -1.39 -26.07 22.56
N TYR A 46 -2.44 -26.32 21.76
CA TYR A 46 -3.82 -26.34 22.25
C TYR A 46 -4.01 -27.38 23.35
N ILE A 47 -3.61 -28.63 23.11
CA ILE A 47 -3.72 -29.73 24.08
C ILE A 47 -2.96 -29.42 25.38
N SER A 48 -1.78 -28.79 25.27
CA SER A 48 -0.98 -28.42 26.44
C SER A 48 -1.68 -27.35 27.28
N ALA A 49 -2.33 -26.37 26.65
CA ALA A 49 -3.11 -25.34 27.34
C ALA A 49 -4.33 -25.92 28.06
N VAL A 50 -5.03 -26.90 27.46
CA VAL A 50 -6.14 -27.60 28.14
C VAL A 50 -5.65 -28.29 29.40
N LYS A 51 -4.55 -29.06 29.31
CA LYS A 51 -3.96 -29.75 30.47
C LYS A 51 -3.48 -28.77 31.55
N CYS A 52 -3.02 -27.58 31.15
CA CYS A 52 -2.68 -26.53 32.09
C CYS A 52 -3.90 -26.08 32.91
N LEU A 53 -5.08 -25.89 32.31
CA LEU A 53 -6.29 -25.51 33.05
C LEU A 53 -6.68 -26.56 34.09
N ASP A 54 -6.45 -27.84 33.79
CA ASP A 54 -6.73 -28.90 34.76
C ASP A 54 -5.75 -28.92 35.95
N GLY A 55 -4.58 -28.29 35.80
CA GLY A 55 -3.60 -28.11 36.88
C GLY A 55 -3.84 -26.89 37.77
N LEU A 56 -4.73 -25.98 37.39
CA LEU A 56 -5.00 -24.75 38.14
C LEU A 56 -6.18 -24.94 39.12
N PRO A 57 -6.24 -24.22 40.26
CA PRO A 57 -7.34 -24.34 41.23
C PRO A 57 -8.61 -23.62 40.77
N SER A 58 -9.81 -24.14 41.06
CA SER A 58 -11.11 -23.51 40.73
C SER A 58 -11.17 -21.99 41.00
N LYS A 59 -11.79 -21.24 40.08
CA LYS A 59 -12.07 -19.78 40.20
C LYS A 59 -13.40 -19.50 40.88
N ILE A 60 -14.34 -20.44 40.78
CA ILE A 60 -15.65 -20.31 41.44
C ILE A 60 -15.66 -20.97 42.83
N GLY A 61 -14.49 -21.38 43.33
CA GLY A 61 -14.28 -21.83 44.72
C GLY A 61 -14.62 -23.30 44.97
N LEU A 62 -14.63 -24.13 43.94
CA LEU A 62 -14.76 -25.59 44.08
C LEU A 62 -13.43 -26.20 44.57
N GLU A 63 -13.49 -27.39 45.16
CA GLU A 63 -12.30 -28.15 45.55
C GLU A 63 -11.58 -28.81 44.35
N THR A 64 -12.08 -28.59 43.13
CA THR A 64 -11.58 -29.15 41.86
C THR A 64 -10.76 -28.12 41.07
N SER A 65 -10.35 -28.48 39.85
CA SER A 65 -9.50 -27.62 38.99
C SER A 65 -10.27 -26.52 38.26
N ARG A 66 -9.55 -25.54 37.68
CA ARG A 66 -10.10 -24.51 36.79
C ARG A 66 -10.84 -25.10 35.61
N TYR A 67 -10.31 -26.17 35.02
CA TYR A 67 -10.99 -26.88 33.94
C TYR A 67 -12.35 -27.42 34.42
N ASN A 68 -12.40 -27.94 35.64
CA ASN A 68 -13.61 -28.54 36.22
C ASN A 68 -14.71 -27.52 36.60
N ASP A 69 -14.43 -26.21 36.57
CA ASP A 69 -15.46 -25.19 36.72
C ASP A 69 -16.44 -25.17 35.53
N PHE A 70 -15.95 -25.47 34.33
CA PHE A 70 -16.74 -25.49 33.10
C PHE A 70 -17.83 -26.58 33.11
N PRO A 71 -17.53 -27.87 33.33
CA PRO A 71 -18.56 -28.90 33.41
C PRO A 71 -19.51 -28.70 34.60
N TYR A 72 -19.04 -28.14 35.71
CA TYR A 72 -19.92 -27.82 36.84
C TYR A 72 -20.98 -26.77 36.45
N VAL A 73 -20.56 -25.62 35.91
CA VAL A 73 -21.48 -24.53 35.55
C VAL A 73 -22.47 -24.97 34.47
N HIS A 74 -21.99 -25.67 33.44
CA HIS A 74 -22.84 -26.22 32.38
C HIS A 74 -23.91 -27.18 32.93
N ALA A 75 -23.55 -28.04 33.89
CA ALA A 75 -24.48 -28.98 34.50
C ALA A 75 -25.52 -28.30 35.40
N GLN A 76 -25.14 -27.26 36.16
CA GLN A 76 -26.07 -26.53 37.02
C GLN A 76 -27.08 -25.70 36.22
N LEU A 77 -26.66 -25.10 35.09
CA LEU A 77 -27.51 -24.28 34.25
C LEU A 77 -28.28 -25.05 33.17
N ASN A 78 -28.21 -26.39 33.18
CA ASN A 78 -28.70 -27.23 32.10
C ASN A 78 -30.15 -26.93 31.65
N ASN A 79 -31.04 -26.61 32.59
CA ASN A 79 -32.46 -26.29 32.30
C ASN A 79 -32.65 -24.93 31.61
N GLU A 80 -31.69 -24.03 31.76
CA GLU A 80 -31.74 -22.63 31.31
C GLU A 80 -30.98 -22.41 30.00
N ILE A 81 -30.23 -23.41 29.53
CA ILE A 81 -29.33 -23.30 28.37
C ILE A 81 -29.59 -24.35 27.28
N HIS A 82 -30.42 -25.37 27.52
CA HIS A 82 -30.80 -26.38 26.53
C HIS A 82 -32.31 -26.41 26.27
N PHE A 83 -32.69 -26.69 25.04
CA PHE A 83 -34.07 -26.71 24.52
C PHE A 83 -34.82 -25.40 24.78
N VAL A 84 -34.08 -24.29 24.73
CA VAL A 84 -34.51 -22.92 24.97
C VAL A 84 -33.83 -21.96 23.98
N ALA A 85 -34.36 -20.75 23.84
CA ALA A 85 -33.82 -19.73 22.95
C ALA A 85 -32.38 -19.36 23.29
N GLN A 86 -32.01 -19.42 24.57
CA GLN A 86 -30.68 -19.08 25.08
C GLN A 86 -29.58 -20.03 24.59
N PHE A 87 -29.92 -21.21 24.05
CA PHE A 87 -28.96 -22.25 23.67
C PHE A 87 -27.76 -21.73 22.87
N LEU A 88 -28.00 -21.17 21.68
CA LEU A 88 -26.93 -20.67 20.81
C LEU A 88 -26.15 -19.48 21.40
N PRO A 89 -26.78 -18.39 21.87
CA PRO A 89 -26.04 -17.27 22.45
C PRO A 89 -25.27 -17.64 23.73
N TRP A 90 -25.81 -18.53 24.56
CA TRP A 90 -25.13 -18.97 25.77
C TRP A 90 -23.89 -19.80 25.44
N HIS A 91 -23.99 -20.79 24.55
CA HIS A 91 -22.85 -21.63 24.16
C HIS A 91 -21.77 -20.86 23.41
N ARG A 92 -22.17 -19.90 22.57
CA ARG A 92 -21.25 -18.93 21.94
C ARG A 92 -20.41 -18.20 22.99
N TYR A 93 -21.06 -17.68 24.03
CA TYR A 93 -20.37 -16.99 25.12
C TYR A 93 -19.54 -17.95 25.97
N PHE A 94 -20.03 -19.15 26.25
CA PHE A 94 -19.33 -20.17 27.03
C PHE A 94 -18.02 -20.61 26.39
N VAL A 95 -18.01 -20.84 25.07
CA VAL A 95 -16.78 -21.12 24.30
C VAL A 95 -15.81 -19.95 24.35
N HIS A 96 -16.31 -18.71 24.29
CA HIS A 96 -15.46 -17.53 24.40
C HIS A 96 -14.84 -17.38 25.79
N ILE A 97 -15.58 -17.68 26.87
CA ILE A 97 -15.05 -17.72 28.24
C ILE A 97 -13.94 -18.77 28.36
N TYR A 98 -14.15 -19.95 27.78
CA TYR A 98 -13.16 -21.02 27.76
C TYR A 98 -11.90 -20.65 26.99
N GLU A 99 -12.05 -20.09 25.78
CA GLU A 99 -10.95 -19.57 24.98
C GLU A 99 -10.16 -18.52 25.77
N THR A 100 -10.85 -17.60 26.44
CA THR A 100 -10.24 -16.56 27.28
C THR A 100 -9.43 -17.19 28.42
N ALA A 101 -9.95 -18.22 29.09
CA ALA A 101 -9.21 -18.93 30.13
C ALA A 101 -7.94 -19.61 29.60
N LEU A 102 -8.02 -20.29 28.44
CA LEU A 102 -6.84 -20.90 27.79
C LEU A 102 -5.76 -19.85 27.51
N ARG A 103 -6.16 -18.68 26.99
CA ARG A 103 -5.25 -17.59 26.64
C ARG A 103 -4.66 -16.91 27.87
N ASP A 104 -5.51 -16.51 28.79
CA ASP A 104 -5.12 -15.64 29.90
C ASP A 104 -4.45 -16.41 31.02
N GLU A 105 -4.93 -17.61 31.32
CA GLU A 105 -4.47 -18.41 32.45
C GLU A 105 -3.39 -19.42 32.02
N CYS A 106 -3.51 -19.96 30.80
CA CYS A 106 -2.61 -20.98 30.27
C CYS A 106 -1.74 -20.54 29.07
N LYS A 107 -1.78 -19.24 28.73
CA LYS A 107 -0.90 -18.62 27.72
C LYS A 107 -1.02 -19.25 26.33
N TYR A 108 -2.17 -19.83 26.01
CA TYR A 108 -2.45 -20.32 24.67
C TYR A 108 -2.45 -19.17 23.66
N THR A 109 -1.71 -19.33 22.57
CA THR A 109 -1.61 -18.28 21.54
C THR A 109 -2.16 -18.71 20.18
N GLY A 110 -2.47 -19.99 20.00
CA GLY A 110 -3.05 -20.52 18.78
C GLY A 110 -4.48 -20.05 18.50
N PRO A 111 -5.04 -20.38 17.32
CA PRO A 111 -6.43 -20.09 16.99
C PRO A 111 -7.37 -20.94 17.86
N MET A 112 -8.57 -20.45 18.15
CA MET A 112 -9.63 -21.35 18.61
C MET A 112 -10.00 -22.28 17.45
N THR A 113 -10.21 -23.56 17.74
CA THR A 113 -10.34 -24.58 16.71
C THR A 113 -11.66 -25.31 16.81
N TYR A 114 -12.16 -25.77 15.67
CA TYR A 114 -13.38 -26.54 15.58
C TYR A 114 -13.15 -27.90 14.93
N TRP A 115 -13.99 -28.86 15.30
CA TRP A 115 -14.06 -30.16 14.66
C TRP A 115 -15.20 -30.14 13.65
N ASP A 116 -14.87 -30.16 12.35
CA ASP A 116 -15.88 -30.35 11.32
C ASP A 116 -16.23 -31.83 11.20
N TRP A 117 -17.23 -32.23 11.98
CA TRP A 117 -17.78 -33.59 12.02
C TRP A 117 -18.60 -33.95 10.78
N THR A 118 -18.98 -32.99 9.93
CA THR A 118 -19.66 -33.30 8.66
C THR A 118 -18.77 -34.09 7.71
N LEU A 119 -17.45 -33.89 7.82
CA LEU A 119 -16.43 -34.62 7.07
C LEU A 119 -16.22 -36.05 7.59
N ASP A 120 -16.77 -36.39 8.76
CA ASP A 120 -16.66 -37.71 9.38
C ASP A 120 -18.04 -38.41 9.52
N SER A 121 -19.07 -37.94 8.80
CA SER A 121 -20.44 -38.46 8.91
C SER A 121 -20.67 -39.87 8.35
N GLU A 122 -19.66 -40.45 7.69
CA GLU A 122 -19.67 -41.86 7.29
C GLU A 122 -19.06 -42.79 8.35
N ASP A 123 -18.04 -42.31 9.08
CA ASP A 123 -17.39 -43.03 10.17
C ASP A 123 -16.68 -42.04 11.10
N MET A 124 -17.36 -41.66 12.18
CA MET A 124 -16.86 -40.67 13.14
C MET A 124 -15.57 -41.14 13.81
N SER A 125 -15.42 -42.45 14.05
CA SER A 125 -14.29 -43.03 14.78
C SER A 125 -12.94 -42.80 14.08
N LYS A 126 -12.96 -42.58 12.76
CA LYS A 126 -11.77 -42.34 11.93
C LYS A 126 -11.33 -40.89 11.88
N SER A 127 -12.06 -39.98 12.52
CA SER A 127 -11.71 -38.56 12.49
C SER A 127 -10.28 -38.34 12.99
N PRO A 128 -9.46 -37.51 12.32
CA PRO A 128 -8.09 -37.20 12.76
C PRO A 128 -8.02 -36.55 14.15
N VAL A 129 -9.13 -36.04 14.69
CA VAL A 129 -9.18 -35.54 16.07
C VAL A 129 -8.92 -36.65 17.09
N PHE A 130 -9.32 -37.88 16.78
CA PHE A 130 -9.15 -39.08 17.61
C PHE A 130 -7.79 -39.78 17.41
N SER A 131 -6.80 -39.08 16.85
CA SER A 131 -5.44 -39.65 16.72
C SER A 131 -4.92 -40.18 18.07
N ASN A 132 -4.23 -41.32 18.03
CA ASN A 132 -3.59 -41.91 19.20
C ASN A 132 -2.27 -41.21 19.60
N ASP A 133 -1.87 -40.15 18.86
CA ASP A 133 -0.68 -39.38 19.16
C ASP A 133 -0.80 -38.65 20.50
N THR A 134 0.16 -38.91 21.38
CA THR A 134 0.15 -38.43 22.78
C THR A 134 0.33 -36.92 22.94
N ALA A 135 0.72 -36.21 21.88
CA ALA A 135 0.90 -34.76 21.89
C ALA A 135 -0.20 -34.04 21.11
N THR A 136 -0.74 -34.65 20.06
CA THR A 136 -1.55 -33.96 19.05
C THR A 136 -2.93 -34.56 18.81
N GLY A 137 -3.27 -35.67 19.46
CA GLY A 137 -4.58 -36.31 19.32
C GLY A 137 -5.37 -36.32 20.63
N PHE A 138 -6.71 -36.28 20.53
CA PHE A 138 -7.59 -36.34 21.70
C PHE A 138 -7.78 -37.76 22.26
N GLY A 139 -7.14 -38.77 21.67
CA GLY A 139 -7.36 -40.19 21.99
C GLY A 139 -8.64 -40.73 21.35
N GLY A 140 -8.71 -42.04 21.18
CA GLY A 140 -9.82 -42.74 20.54
C GLY A 140 -10.90 -43.19 21.51
N ASN A 141 -11.41 -44.40 21.28
CA ASN A 141 -12.48 -45.02 22.05
C ASN A 141 -11.97 -45.53 23.43
N GLY A 142 -12.90 -45.83 24.34
CA GLY A 142 -12.58 -46.40 25.66
C GLY A 142 -12.17 -47.87 25.63
N LEU A 143 -11.44 -48.31 26.68
CA LEU A 143 -11.02 -49.70 26.89
C LEU A 143 -12.22 -50.66 26.82
N ASN A 144 -12.06 -51.77 26.08
CA ASN A 144 -13.07 -52.80 25.76
C ASN A 144 -14.11 -52.42 24.69
N GLY A 145 -14.16 -51.16 24.22
CA GLY A 145 -15.05 -50.71 23.14
C GLY A 145 -16.56 -50.89 23.41
N GLY A 146 -17.39 -50.48 22.45
CA GLY A 146 -18.86 -50.57 22.53
C GLY A 146 -19.55 -49.30 23.04
N TRP A 147 -20.87 -49.23 22.86
CA TRP A 147 -21.67 -48.07 23.26
C TRP A 147 -22.02 -48.12 24.75
N VAL A 148 -21.84 -46.99 25.41
CA VAL A 148 -22.18 -46.81 26.82
C VAL A 148 -23.56 -46.15 26.93
N PRO A 149 -24.56 -46.82 27.51
CA PRO A 149 -25.87 -46.21 27.71
C PRO A 149 -25.81 -45.04 28.70
N PRO A 150 -26.68 -44.03 28.56
CA PRO A 150 -26.72 -42.85 29.43
C PRO A 150 -26.86 -43.14 30.92
N THR A 151 -27.40 -44.30 31.30
CA THR A 151 -27.69 -44.70 32.69
C THR A 151 -26.53 -45.44 33.39
N ARG A 152 -25.38 -45.57 32.72
CA ARG A 152 -24.05 -46.09 33.13
C ARG A 152 -23.91 -46.89 34.46
N PRO A 153 -23.51 -48.19 34.46
CA PRO A 153 -23.36 -48.98 35.69
C PRO A 153 -21.98 -48.93 36.39
N ASN A 154 -20.89 -48.43 35.78
CA ASN A 154 -19.60 -48.29 36.48
C ASN A 154 -18.68 -47.17 35.87
N PRO A 155 -18.26 -46.16 36.66
CA PRO A 155 -17.34 -45.09 36.23
C PRO A 155 -15.89 -45.53 35.98
N LEU A 156 -15.49 -46.72 36.44
CA LEU A 156 -14.11 -47.20 36.33
C LEU A 156 -13.88 -48.14 35.13
N THR A 157 -14.82 -48.17 34.19
CA THR A 157 -14.74 -49.01 32.98
C THR A 157 -14.75 -48.12 31.74
N MET A 158 -14.03 -48.49 30.68
CA MET A 158 -14.00 -47.80 29.38
C MET A 158 -13.22 -46.46 29.36
N CYS A 159 -12.11 -46.43 30.08
CA CYS A 159 -11.14 -45.32 30.01
C CYS A 159 -10.57 -45.17 28.60
N VAL A 160 -10.41 -43.94 28.11
CA VAL A 160 -9.56 -43.64 26.95
C VAL A 160 -8.12 -44.06 27.30
N ILE A 161 -7.46 -44.83 26.43
CA ILE A 161 -6.13 -45.43 26.72
C ILE A 161 -5.00 -44.89 25.84
N ASP A 162 -5.31 -44.05 24.87
CA ASP A 162 -4.35 -43.48 23.92
C ASP A 162 -4.56 -41.99 23.68
N GLY A 163 -3.72 -41.38 22.84
CA GLY A 163 -3.71 -39.95 22.62
C GLY A 163 -3.31 -39.15 23.86
N ALA A 164 -3.49 -37.84 23.80
CA ALA A 164 -3.01 -36.95 24.84
C ALA A 164 -3.78 -37.07 26.17
N PHE A 165 -5.02 -37.57 26.15
CA PHE A 165 -5.90 -37.61 27.32
C PHE A 165 -6.08 -39.01 27.94
N ALA A 166 -5.25 -40.00 27.58
CA ALA A 166 -5.29 -41.36 28.12
C ALA A 166 -5.25 -41.46 29.66
N ASN A 167 -4.62 -40.50 30.34
CA ASN A 167 -4.51 -40.46 31.81
C ASN A 167 -5.23 -39.24 32.41
N PHE A 168 -6.20 -38.67 31.68
CA PHE A 168 -6.95 -37.51 32.14
C PHE A 168 -7.95 -37.91 33.22
N THR A 169 -7.97 -37.18 34.34
CA THR A 169 -8.86 -37.45 35.47
C THR A 169 -10.05 -36.51 35.42
N VAL A 170 -11.25 -37.08 35.32
CA VAL A 170 -12.52 -36.36 35.29
C VAL A 170 -13.10 -36.30 36.70
N SER A 171 -13.55 -35.14 37.16
CA SER A 171 -14.00 -34.94 38.55
C SER A 171 -15.49 -35.27 38.78
N TYR A 172 -16.32 -35.26 37.74
CA TYR A 172 -17.78 -35.37 37.86
C TYR A 172 -18.32 -36.47 36.98
N TYR A 173 -18.94 -37.52 37.55
CA TYR A 173 -19.55 -38.59 36.76
C TYR A 173 -20.97 -38.23 36.28
N THR A 174 -21.62 -37.35 37.02
CA THR A 174 -22.88 -36.66 36.72
C THR A 174 -22.81 -35.32 37.47
N THR A 175 -23.87 -34.83 38.10
CA THR A 175 -23.74 -33.74 39.10
C THR A 175 -23.02 -34.16 40.39
N THR A 176 -22.69 -35.45 40.54
CA THR A 176 -21.93 -35.97 41.69
C THR A 176 -20.42 -35.90 41.45
N ALA A 177 -19.68 -35.33 42.40
CA ALA A 177 -18.22 -35.34 42.43
C ALA A 177 -17.71 -36.77 42.68
N LEU A 178 -17.26 -37.43 41.62
CA LEU A 178 -16.73 -38.79 41.64
C LEU A 178 -15.62 -38.89 40.60
N SER A 179 -14.38 -38.87 41.08
CA SER A 179 -13.21 -38.88 40.21
C SER A 179 -13.05 -40.21 39.49
N HIS A 180 -12.83 -40.15 38.17
CA HIS A 180 -12.63 -41.31 37.31
C HIS A 180 -11.77 -40.93 36.09
N CYS A 181 -11.41 -41.92 35.27
CA CYS A 181 -10.72 -41.67 33.99
C CYS A 181 -11.70 -41.10 32.95
N LEU A 182 -11.21 -40.36 31.96
CA LEU A 182 -12.04 -39.95 30.81
C LEU A 182 -12.65 -41.17 30.11
N ASN A 183 -13.98 -41.25 30.06
CA ASN A 183 -14.70 -42.34 29.44
C ASN A 183 -15.24 -41.95 28.05
N ARG A 184 -15.04 -42.84 27.07
CA ARG A 184 -15.69 -42.79 25.76
C ARG A 184 -16.24 -44.14 25.38
N GLY A 185 -17.34 -44.13 24.63
CA GLY A 185 -18.02 -45.34 24.18
C GLY A 185 -18.70 -45.03 22.86
N PHE A 186 -17.93 -45.12 21.77
CA PHE A 186 -18.41 -44.73 20.45
C PHE A 186 -19.65 -45.53 20.04
N ASN A 187 -20.63 -44.81 19.50
CA ASN A 187 -21.83 -45.35 18.89
C ASN A 187 -21.62 -45.57 17.38
N ASP A 188 -20.54 -46.25 17.02
CA ASP A 188 -20.10 -46.48 15.63
C ASP A 188 -20.61 -47.82 15.06
N GLY A 189 -21.54 -48.47 15.77
CA GLY A 189 -22.05 -49.80 15.41
C GLY A 189 -21.07 -50.94 15.68
N ILE A 190 -19.90 -50.67 16.31
CA ILE A 190 -18.85 -51.66 16.58
C ILE A 190 -18.67 -51.85 18.10
N GLY A 191 -18.74 -53.11 18.57
CA GLY A 191 -18.52 -53.48 19.97
C GLY A 191 -19.77 -53.99 20.69
N VAL A 192 -19.67 -54.24 22.01
CA VAL A 192 -20.77 -54.78 22.82
C VAL A 192 -21.77 -53.67 23.13
N ASN A 193 -23.08 -53.92 22.95
CA ASN A 193 -24.17 -52.95 23.12
C ASN A 193 -24.13 -51.71 22.20
N ALA A 194 -23.32 -51.70 21.13
CA ALA A 194 -23.28 -50.60 20.15
C ALA A 194 -24.68 -50.28 19.58
N GLY A 195 -25.12 -49.02 19.73
CA GLY A 195 -26.37 -48.52 19.15
C GLY A 195 -26.22 -48.14 17.67
N PRO A 196 -27.26 -47.55 17.05
CA PRO A 196 -27.19 -47.16 15.64
C PRO A 196 -26.29 -45.94 15.45
N TYR A 197 -25.41 -46.01 14.46
CA TYR A 197 -24.60 -44.90 13.99
C TYR A 197 -25.48 -43.78 13.39
N GLU A 198 -25.41 -42.56 13.95
CA GLU A 198 -26.31 -41.44 13.61
C GLU A 198 -25.74 -40.47 12.56
N GLY A 199 -24.77 -40.89 11.75
CA GLY A 199 -24.07 -40.07 10.74
C GLY A 199 -24.98 -39.22 9.84
N GLY A 200 -26.15 -39.75 9.46
CA GLY A 200 -27.13 -39.02 8.66
C GLY A 200 -27.76 -37.79 9.34
N LEU A 201 -27.66 -37.65 10.67
CA LEU A 201 -28.14 -36.47 11.39
C LEU A 201 -27.15 -35.31 11.37
N TYR A 202 -25.92 -35.55 10.94
CA TYR A 202 -24.86 -34.55 10.91
C TYR A 202 -24.04 -34.60 9.61
N SER A 203 -24.61 -35.17 8.54
CA SER A 203 -24.02 -35.15 7.21
C SER A 203 -24.05 -33.74 6.59
N PRO A 204 -23.19 -33.45 5.59
CA PRO A 204 -23.21 -32.18 4.88
C PRO A 204 -24.60 -31.80 4.35
N GLU A 205 -25.34 -32.77 3.80
CA GLU A 205 -26.70 -32.55 3.27
C GLU A 205 -27.68 -32.15 4.36
N LYS A 206 -27.57 -32.79 5.54
CA LYS A 206 -28.43 -32.47 6.68
C LYS A 206 -28.18 -31.04 7.17
N ILE A 207 -26.91 -30.61 7.22
CA ILE A 207 -26.54 -29.26 7.64
C ILE A 207 -26.98 -28.20 6.63
N SER A 208 -26.76 -28.42 5.33
CA SER A 208 -27.24 -27.50 4.28
C SER A 208 -28.76 -27.34 4.36
N GLY A 209 -29.49 -28.46 4.51
CA GLY A 209 -30.94 -28.45 4.67
C GLY A 209 -31.40 -27.62 5.87
N ILE A 210 -30.73 -27.73 7.02
CA ILE A 210 -31.07 -26.93 8.22
C ILE A 210 -30.85 -25.43 7.97
N ILE A 211 -29.72 -25.04 7.37
CA ILE A 211 -29.39 -23.63 7.09
C ILE A 211 -30.36 -23.00 6.07
N GLU A 212 -30.72 -23.76 5.04
CA GLU A 212 -31.58 -23.28 3.95
C GLU A 212 -33.06 -23.21 4.35
N THR A 213 -33.55 -24.21 5.08
CA THR A 213 -34.99 -24.34 5.35
C THR A 213 -35.45 -23.66 6.64
N SER A 214 -34.53 -23.35 7.56
CA SER A 214 -34.88 -22.65 8.81
C SER A 214 -35.07 -21.16 8.56
N SER A 215 -36.33 -20.73 8.53
CA SER A 215 -36.71 -19.34 8.19
C SER A 215 -36.52 -18.32 9.31
N ASN A 216 -36.40 -18.77 10.56
CA ASN A 216 -36.25 -17.93 11.74
C ASN A 216 -35.36 -18.60 12.79
N PHE A 217 -34.88 -17.82 13.74
CA PHE A 217 -33.95 -18.25 14.78
C PHE A 217 -34.50 -19.43 15.61
N SER A 218 -35.75 -19.38 16.06
CA SER A 218 -36.32 -20.43 16.92
C SER A 218 -36.34 -21.79 16.23
N THR A 219 -36.72 -21.83 14.94
CA THR A 219 -36.70 -23.07 14.15
C THR A 219 -35.26 -23.55 13.93
N PHE A 220 -34.34 -22.64 13.61
CA PHE A 220 -32.94 -22.98 13.38
C PHE A 220 -32.28 -23.57 14.63
N ALA A 221 -32.36 -22.86 15.77
CA ALA A 221 -31.79 -23.30 17.04
C ALA A 221 -32.33 -24.67 17.47
N THR A 222 -33.66 -24.83 17.43
CA THR A 222 -34.32 -26.10 17.82
C THR A 222 -33.92 -27.25 16.92
N THR A 223 -33.79 -27.04 15.60
CA THR A 223 -33.45 -28.09 14.64
C THR A 223 -31.97 -28.48 14.75
N LEU A 224 -31.09 -27.50 14.97
CA LEU A 224 -29.67 -27.74 15.17
C LEU A 224 -29.42 -28.51 16.48
N GLU A 225 -30.10 -28.13 17.56
CA GLU A 225 -29.98 -28.76 18.89
C GLU A 225 -30.49 -30.21 18.90
N ASN A 226 -31.69 -30.46 18.34
CA ASN A 226 -32.29 -31.80 18.29
C ASN A 226 -31.67 -32.73 17.25
N GLY A 227 -30.92 -32.19 16.29
CA GLY A 227 -30.30 -32.96 15.23
C GLY A 227 -28.79 -33.10 15.45
N PRO A 228 -27.95 -32.38 14.69
CA PRO A 228 -26.51 -32.59 14.70
C PRO A 228 -25.83 -32.44 16.07
N HIS A 229 -26.26 -31.48 16.90
CA HIS A 229 -25.71 -31.29 18.25
C HIS A 229 -25.90 -32.53 19.12
N GLY A 230 -27.16 -32.98 19.30
CA GLY A 230 -27.47 -34.17 20.10
C GLY A 230 -26.86 -35.45 19.53
N ALA A 231 -26.76 -35.56 18.20
CA ALA A 231 -26.20 -36.71 17.53
C ALA A 231 -24.69 -36.88 17.81
N ILE A 232 -23.89 -35.81 17.84
CA ILE A 232 -22.45 -35.90 18.16
C ILE A 232 -22.22 -36.26 19.63
N HIS A 233 -22.97 -35.64 20.54
CA HIS A 233 -22.94 -36.00 21.97
C HIS A 233 -23.28 -37.50 22.16
N SER A 234 -24.27 -38.00 21.43
CA SER A 234 -24.68 -39.42 21.43
C SER A 234 -23.65 -40.33 20.76
N ALA A 235 -23.00 -39.88 19.70
CA ALA A 235 -22.07 -40.67 18.91
C ALA A 235 -20.74 -40.93 19.62
N VAL A 236 -20.21 -39.95 20.36
CA VAL A 236 -18.99 -40.13 21.18
C VAL A 236 -19.31 -40.89 22.47
N GLY A 237 -20.47 -40.62 23.06
CA GLY A 237 -20.91 -41.25 24.29
C GLY A 237 -19.99 -40.95 25.49
N GLY A 238 -20.12 -41.74 26.56
CA GLY A 238 -19.31 -41.55 27.76
C GLY A 238 -19.46 -40.15 28.34
N ASP A 239 -18.34 -39.50 28.66
CA ASP A 239 -18.32 -38.18 29.32
C ASP A 239 -18.71 -37.02 28.42
N LEU A 240 -18.82 -37.21 27.11
CA LEU A 240 -19.37 -36.19 26.23
C LEU A 240 -20.91 -36.21 26.20
N PHE A 241 -21.60 -37.19 26.79
CA PHE A 241 -23.08 -37.29 26.72
C PHE A 241 -23.88 -36.48 27.77
N PRO A 242 -23.60 -36.57 29.09
CA PRO A 242 -24.47 -36.00 30.12
C PRO A 242 -24.41 -34.47 30.18
N SER A 243 -25.18 -33.83 31.07
CA SER A 243 -25.10 -32.38 31.29
C SER A 243 -23.73 -31.92 31.80
N THR A 244 -22.86 -32.82 32.23
CA THR A 244 -21.43 -32.56 32.48
C THR A 244 -20.54 -32.78 31.25
N SER A 245 -21.10 -32.73 30.04
CA SER A 245 -20.38 -32.99 28.78
C SER A 245 -19.07 -32.22 28.57
N PRO A 246 -18.86 -31.00 29.11
CA PRO A 246 -17.56 -30.34 29.06
C PRO A 246 -16.44 -31.08 29.81
N ASN A 247 -16.74 -32.15 30.56
CA ASN A 247 -15.74 -33.06 31.11
C ASN A 247 -14.80 -33.59 30.03
N ASP A 248 -15.32 -33.86 28.83
CA ASP A 248 -14.51 -34.25 27.68
C ASP A 248 -14.01 -32.99 26.95
N PRO A 249 -12.68 -32.76 26.84
CA PRO A 249 -12.11 -31.62 26.12
C PRO A 249 -12.57 -31.46 24.67
N LEU A 250 -13.08 -32.52 24.04
CA LEU A 250 -13.64 -32.47 22.70
C LEU A 250 -14.91 -31.61 22.61
N PHE A 251 -15.62 -31.42 23.73
CA PHE A 251 -16.80 -30.56 23.84
C PHE A 251 -16.60 -29.19 23.19
N PHE A 252 -15.47 -28.55 23.47
CA PHE A 252 -15.22 -27.20 23.00
C PHE A 252 -15.01 -27.14 21.49
N LEU A 253 -14.34 -28.13 20.88
CA LEU A 253 -14.21 -28.21 19.42
C LEU A 253 -15.56 -28.46 18.73
N HIS A 254 -16.41 -29.28 19.34
CA HIS A 254 -17.77 -29.51 18.87
C HIS A 254 -18.61 -28.22 18.91
N HIS A 255 -18.59 -27.50 20.02
CA HIS A 255 -19.40 -26.28 20.20
C HIS A 255 -18.87 -25.07 19.43
N VAL A 256 -17.58 -25.03 19.08
CA VAL A 256 -17.06 -24.04 18.11
C VAL A 256 -17.65 -24.30 16.70
N GLN A 257 -17.87 -25.56 16.31
CA GLN A 257 -18.55 -25.90 15.06
C GLN A 257 -20.05 -25.56 15.11
N ILE A 258 -20.74 -25.84 16.22
CA ILE A 258 -22.14 -25.41 16.40
C ILE A 258 -22.27 -23.88 16.23
N ASP A 259 -21.36 -23.13 16.84
CA ASP A 259 -21.34 -21.69 16.72
C ASP A 259 -21.04 -21.20 15.29
N ARG A 260 -20.11 -21.87 14.60
CA ARG A 260 -19.81 -21.60 13.17
C ARG A 260 -21.06 -21.79 12.31
N LEU A 261 -21.85 -22.85 12.54
CA LEU A 261 -23.08 -23.10 11.78
C LEU A 261 -24.14 -22.02 12.03
N TRP A 262 -24.26 -21.52 13.27
CA TRP A 262 -25.14 -20.38 13.56
C TRP A 262 -24.68 -19.12 12.82
N TRP A 263 -23.39 -18.82 12.83
CA TRP A 263 -22.82 -17.71 12.06
C TRP A 263 -23.09 -17.83 10.56
N LEU A 264 -22.94 -19.02 9.96
CA LEU A 264 -23.25 -19.25 8.54
C LEU A 264 -24.74 -19.03 8.23
N TRP A 265 -25.64 -19.43 9.12
CA TRP A 265 -27.08 -19.15 8.98
C TRP A 265 -27.38 -17.65 9.05
N GLN A 266 -26.71 -16.89 9.93
CA GLN A 266 -26.83 -15.43 9.99
C GLN A 266 -26.31 -14.76 8.71
N GLN A 267 -25.18 -15.23 8.19
CA GLN A 267 -24.55 -14.71 6.97
C GLN A 267 -25.39 -14.92 5.70
N ALA A 268 -26.25 -15.94 5.68
CA ALA A 268 -27.14 -16.18 4.55
C ALA A 268 -28.19 -15.06 4.36
N ASP A 269 -28.53 -14.30 5.40
CA ASP A 269 -29.36 -13.09 5.32
C ASP A 269 -29.07 -12.15 6.50
N LEU A 270 -27.94 -11.43 6.41
CA LEU A 270 -27.42 -10.58 7.49
C LEU A 270 -28.44 -9.56 8.00
N THR A 271 -29.21 -8.96 7.10
CA THR A 271 -30.14 -7.88 7.44
C THR A 271 -31.24 -8.38 8.37
N ASN A 272 -31.78 -9.57 8.11
CA ASN A 272 -32.91 -10.10 8.88
C ASN A 272 -32.47 -11.03 10.00
N ARG A 273 -31.34 -11.75 9.86
CA ARG A 273 -30.94 -12.84 10.77
C ARG A 273 -29.90 -12.45 11.81
N MET A 274 -29.17 -11.34 11.63
CA MET A 274 -28.11 -10.95 12.58
C MET A 274 -28.66 -10.74 13.99
N MET A 275 -29.84 -10.12 14.11
CA MET A 275 -30.50 -9.85 15.39
C MET A 275 -31.78 -10.65 15.61
N ASP A 276 -32.07 -11.63 14.74
CA ASP A 276 -33.24 -12.50 14.91
C ASP A 276 -33.04 -13.38 16.15
N PHE A 277 -33.98 -13.28 17.09
CA PHE A 277 -33.95 -14.00 18.36
C PHE A 277 -35.37 -14.24 18.85
N SER A 278 -35.72 -15.52 19.04
CA SER A 278 -37.05 -15.94 19.48
C SER A 278 -37.01 -17.36 20.04
N GLY A 279 -38.02 -17.74 20.83
CA GLY A 279 -38.17 -19.10 21.32
C GLY A 279 -38.61 -19.17 22.78
N ARG A 280 -38.65 -20.40 23.31
CA ARG A 280 -39.00 -20.69 24.70
C ARG A 280 -37.85 -20.34 25.64
N ARG A 281 -38.17 -19.99 26.89
CA ARG A 281 -37.22 -19.89 28.00
C ARG A 281 -37.74 -20.65 29.22
N ASN A 282 -36.84 -21.01 30.12
CA ASN A 282 -37.18 -21.69 31.36
C ASN A 282 -36.70 -20.89 32.58
N LEU A 283 -37.36 -21.10 33.71
CA LEU A 283 -36.89 -20.70 35.04
C LEU A 283 -35.85 -21.71 35.56
N PRO A 284 -35.05 -21.36 36.57
CA PRO A 284 -34.13 -22.30 37.21
C PRO A 284 -34.78 -23.57 37.76
N SER A 285 -36.07 -23.51 38.10
CA SER A 285 -36.87 -24.67 38.49
C SER A 285 -37.10 -25.68 37.36
N GLY A 286 -36.80 -25.32 36.10
CA GLY A 286 -37.11 -26.09 34.89
C GLY A 286 -38.50 -25.80 34.31
N GLU A 287 -39.32 -25.00 35.00
CA GLU A 287 -40.64 -24.59 34.50
C GLU A 287 -40.53 -23.61 33.34
N VAL A 288 -41.48 -23.67 32.39
CA VAL A 288 -41.55 -22.72 31.26
C VAL A 288 -41.79 -21.33 31.81
N ASP A 289 -40.94 -20.38 31.46
CA ASP A 289 -41.20 -18.97 31.76
C ASP A 289 -42.15 -18.41 30.68
N THR A 290 -43.26 -17.80 31.14
CA THR A 290 -44.35 -17.31 30.28
C THR A 290 -44.01 -16.02 29.54
N ARG A 291 -42.91 -15.36 29.91
CA ARG A 291 -42.42 -14.13 29.27
C ARG A 291 -41.71 -14.48 27.95
N PRO A 292 -41.95 -13.75 26.85
CA PRO A 292 -41.26 -14.01 25.58
C PRO A 292 -39.76 -13.77 25.73
N ALA A 293 -38.96 -14.57 25.02
CA ALA A 293 -37.51 -14.38 24.95
C ALA A 293 -37.18 -13.01 24.35
N SER A 294 -36.19 -12.33 24.94
CA SER A 294 -35.79 -10.98 24.55
C SER A 294 -34.28 -10.87 24.43
N LEU A 295 -33.81 -10.02 23.52
CA LEU A 295 -32.40 -9.65 23.38
C LEU A 295 -31.80 -9.01 24.65
N ASN A 296 -32.65 -8.49 25.55
CA ASN A 296 -32.24 -7.95 26.84
C ASN A 296 -32.17 -8.99 27.96
N ASP A 297 -32.58 -10.23 27.71
CA ASP A 297 -32.43 -11.30 28.69
C ASP A 297 -30.94 -11.55 28.95
N THR A 298 -30.60 -11.87 30.19
CA THR A 298 -29.22 -12.04 30.66
C THR A 298 -28.80 -13.51 30.59
N LEU A 299 -27.55 -13.75 30.20
CA LEU A 299 -26.92 -15.08 30.15
C LEU A 299 -26.21 -15.37 31.49
N PRO A 300 -26.72 -16.32 32.31
CA PRO A 300 -26.12 -16.64 33.60
C PRO A 300 -24.85 -17.47 33.44
N THR A 301 -23.84 -17.23 34.28
CA THR A 301 -22.56 -17.99 34.25
C THR A 301 -22.09 -18.49 35.61
N LEU A 302 -22.91 -18.29 36.67
CA LEU A 302 -22.63 -18.71 38.05
C LEU A 302 -21.24 -18.27 38.56
N GLY A 303 -20.79 -17.09 38.16
CA GLY A 303 -19.51 -16.51 38.59
C GLY A 303 -18.29 -16.97 37.79
N LEU A 304 -18.45 -17.83 36.78
CA LEU A 304 -17.37 -18.20 35.88
C LEU A 304 -16.89 -17.00 35.04
N ALA A 305 -17.84 -16.15 34.64
CA ALA A 305 -17.61 -14.87 33.98
C ALA A 305 -18.67 -13.84 34.42
N ALA A 306 -18.73 -12.69 33.75
CA ALA A 306 -19.80 -11.73 33.97
C ALA A 306 -21.07 -12.16 33.23
N ASP A 307 -22.22 -11.96 33.87
CA ASP A 307 -23.53 -12.19 33.26
C ASP A 307 -23.90 -11.02 32.33
N ILE A 308 -24.18 -11.30 31.05
CA ILE A 308 -24.35 -10.28 30.00
C ILE A 308 -25.65 -10.46 29.22
N PRO A 309 -26.22 -9.39 28.62
CA PRO A 309 -27.42 -9.50 27.81
C PRO A 309 -27.15 -10.15 26.45
N ILE A 310 -28.13 -10.91 25.95
CA ILE A 310 -28.05 -11.68 24.70
C ILE A 310 -27.64 -10.83 23.51
N GLN A 311 -28.11 -9.58 23.41
CA GLN A 311 -27.75 -8.67 22.31
C GLN A 311 -26.23 -8.51 22.10
N GLN A 312 -25.41 -8.68 23.14
CA GLN A 312 -23.95 -8.52 23.03
C GLN A 312 -23.28 -9.71 22.35
N VAL A 313 -23.96 -10.86 22.25
CA VAL A 313 -23.44 -12.08 21.65
C VAL A 313 -24.11 -12.48 20.34
N MET A 314 -25.09 -11.69 19.87
CA MET A 314 -25.78 -11.97 18.60
C MET A 314 -24.86 -11.86 17.39
N SER A 315 -23.86 -10.97 17.42
CA SER A 315 -22.85 -10.86 16.36
C SER A 315 -21.48 -11.35 16.84
N THR A 316 -20.74 -12.04 15.97
CA THR A 316 -19.32 -12.38 16.19
C THR A 316 -18.38 -11.22 15.86
N THR A 317 -18.91 -10.01 15.63
CA THR A 317 -18.10 -8.81 15.38
C THR A 317 -18.31 -7.74 16.45
N THR A 318 -18.94 -8.07 17.58
CA THR A 318 -18.99 -7.18 18.74
C THR A 318 -17.62 -7.09 19.42
N ASN A 319 -17.39 -6.03 20.21
CA ASN A 319 -16.17 -5.87 21.01
C ASN A 319 -15.89 -7.06 21.94
N LEU A 320 -16.92 -7.82 22.30
CA LEU A 320 -16.82 -9.01 23.13
C LEU A 320 -16.40 -10.25 22.33
N LEU A 321 -17.00 -10.48 21.16
CA LEU A 321 -16.91 -11.75 20.43
C LEU A 321 -16.22 -11.65 19.08
N TYR A 322 -15.33 -10.70 18.90
CA TYR A 322 -14.75 -10.36 17.61
C TYR A 322 -13.95 -11.54 16.96
N TYR A 323 -14.59 -12.41 16.15
CA TYR A 323 -14.01 -13.54 15.38
C TYR A 323 -14.80 -13.87 14.10
N ASN A 324 -14.17 -14.54 13.12
CA ASN A 324 -14.82 -14.98 11.87
C ASN A 324 -14.81 -16.51 11.73
N GLY A 325 -15.93 -17.10 11.28
CA GLY A 325 -15.95 -18.48 10.76
C GLY A 325 -15.24 -18.57 9.39
N GLU A 326 -14.53 -19.68 9.14
CA GLU A 326 -13.69 -19.88 7.94
C GLU A 326 -14.36 -19.52 6.59
N ARG A 327 -13.57 -18.94 5.69
CA ARG A 327 -13.93 -18.64 4.30
C ARG A 327 -13.69 -19.89 3.44
N ASP A 328 -14.75 -20.62 3.10
CA ASP A 328 -14.65 -21.64 2.06
C ASP A 328 -14.48 -20.98 0.69
N GLY A 329 -13.38 -21.35 0.03
CA GLY A 329 -13.06 -20.94 -1.33
C GLY A 329 -14.00 -21.60 -2.34
N ALA A 330 -15.11 -20.95 -2.64
CA ALA A 330 -15.91 -21.24 -3.83
C ALA A 330 -16.48 -19.94 -4.41
N ASP A 331 -15.98 -19.61 -5.60
CA ASP A 331 -16.56 -18.76 -6.65
C ASP A 331 -17.85 -18.00 -6.29
N ARG A 332 -17.74 -16.85 -5.61
CA ARG A 332 -18.80 -15.84 -5.61
C ARG A 332 -18.59 -14.92 -6.80
N ARG A 333 -19.30 -15.20 -7.89
CA ARG A 333 -19.63 -14.20 -8.92
C ARG A 333 -20.38 -13.05 -8.25
N ILE A 334 -19.64 -12.01 -7.87
CA ILE A 334 -20.21 -10.73 -7.48
C ILE A 334 -20.98 -10.21 -8.70
N PRO A 335 -22.27 -9.85 -8.60
CA PRO A 335 -23.00 -9.27 -9.72
C PRO A 335 -22.21 -8.06 -10.27
N HIS A 336 -21.88 -8.08 -11.56
CA HIS A 336 -21.22 -6.94 -12.20
C HIS A 336 -22.26 -5.93 -12.69
N HIS A 337 -22.00 -4.65 -12.42
CA HIS A 337 -22.86 -3.52 -12.70
C HIS A 337 -23.23 -3.34 -14.19
N ARG A 338 -24.51 -3.08 -14.45
CA ARG A 338 -25.08 -2.80 -15.79
C ARG A 338 -25.38 -1.31 -16.00
N ASP A 339 -25.52 -0.56 -14.90
CA ASP A 339 -25.90 0.85 -14.81
C ASP A 339 -25.37 1.47 -13.49
N GLY A 340 -25.64 2.76 -13.25
CA GLY A 340 -25.16 3.46 -12.05
C GLY A 340 -25.74 2.94 -10.72
N THR A 341 -26.96 2.43 -10.74
CA THR A 341 -27.64 1.86 -9.55
C THR A 341 -27.00 0.53 -9.14
N SER A 342 -26.77 -0.37 -10.10
CA SER A 342 -26.08 -1.63 -9.87
C SER A 342 -24.59 -1.44 -9.56
N LEU A 343 -23.94 -0.37 -10.05
CA LEU A 343 -22.58 -0.01 -9.65
C LEU A 343 -22.52 0.37 -8.17
N THR A 344 -23.45 1.20 -7.69
CA THR A 344 -23.52 1.57 -6.27
C THR A 344 -23.79 0.35 -5.39
N ALA A 345 -24.76 -0.50 -5.75
CA ALA A 345 -25.03 -1.73 -5.02
C ALA A 345 -23.83 -2.71 -5.03
N SER A 346 -23.05 -2.75 -6.12
CA SER A 346 -21.85 -3.58 -6.20
C SER A 346 -20.68 -3.00 -5.39
N VAL A 347 -20.59 -1.67 -5.26
CA VAL A 347 -19.66 -0.98 -4.34
C VAL A 347 -20.01 -1.35 -2.90
N ASP A 348 -21.29 -1.21 -2.53
CA ASP A 348 -21.81 -1.52 -1.20
C ASP A 348 -21.65 -3.01 -0.86
N ALA A 349 -21.74 -3.90 -1.85
CA ALA A 349 -21.47 -5.33 -1.74
C ALA A 349 -19.96 -5.69 -1.73
N GLY A 350 -19.05 -4.70 -1.75
CA GLY A 350 -17.61 -4.94 -1.63
C GLY A 350 -16.91 -5.37 -2.92
N CYS A 351 -17.49 -5.17 -4.10
CA CYS A 351 -16.84 -5.53 -5.36
C CYS A 351 -15.56 -4.70 -5.59
N TYR A 352 -14.42 -5.37 -5.78
CA TYR A 352 -13.12 -4.73 -6.01
C TYR A 352 -13.13 -3.76 -7.22
N ILE A 353 -13.68 -4.18 -8.36
CA ILE A 353 -13.72 -3.36 -9.59
C ILE A 353 -14.62 -2.14 -9.39
N CYS A 354 -15.80 -2.36 -8.80
CA CYS A 354 -16.79 -1.31 -8.60
C CYS A 354 -16.29 -0.27 -7.62
N ASN A 355 -15.66 -0.69 -6.52
CA ASN A 355 -15.02 0.19 -5.56
C ASN A 355 -13.92 1.05 -6.22
N ARG A 356 -13.11 0.46 -7.12
CA ARG A 356 -12.06 1.18 -7.86
C ARG A 356 -12.64 2.18 -8.87
N LEU A 357 -13.70 1.80 -9.59
CA LEU A 357 -14.44 2.69 -10.47
C LEU A 357 -15.08 3.85 -9.68
N TRP A 358 -15.73 3.55 -8.56
CA TRP A 358 -16.43 4.51 -7.72
C TRP A 358 -15.51 5.50 -7.02
N ALA A 359 -14.40 5.03 -6.45
CA ALA A 359 -13.42 5.87 -5.78
C ALA A 359 -12.75 6.86 -6.75
N ALA A 360 -12.63 6.50 -8.03
CA ALA A 360 -12.02 7.33 -9.06
C ALA A 360 -12.92 8.47 -9.56
N LEU A 361 -14.19 8.50 -9.16
CA LEU A 361 -15.15 9.53 -9.52
C LEU A 361 -15.18 10.63 -8.46
N ASP A 362 -15.22 11.89 -8.87
CA ASP A 362 -15.44 13.04 -8.00
C ASP A 362 -16.91 13.17 -7.55
N ILE A 363 -17.21 14.18 -6.72
CA ILE A 363 -18.54 14.37 -6.14
C ILE A 363 -19.59 14.64 -7.24
N GLU A 364 -19.26 15.44 -8.24
CA GLU A 364 -20.17 15.81 -9.32
C GLU A 364 -20.42 14.63 -10.27
N GLU A 365 -19.37 13.87 -10.55
CA GLU A 365 -19.39 12.63 -11.33
C GLU A 365 -20.20 11.54 -10.63
N ARG A 366 -20.02 11.32 -9.31
CA ARG A 366 -20.83 10.38 -8.53
C ARG A 366 -22.31 10.77 -8.53
N CYS A 367 -22.62 12.06 -8.48
CA CYS A 367 -24.00 12.55 -8.61
C CYS A 367 -24.58 12.20 -9.99
N LYS A 368 -23.80 12.37 -11.07
CA LYS A 368 -24.21 12.00 -12.44
C LYS A 368 -24.40 10.48 -12.59
N VAL A 369 -23.53 9.65 -11.98
CA VAL A 369 -23.67 8.17 -11.95
C VAL A 369 -24.98 7.76 -11.29
N ARG A 370 -25.32 8.37 -10.15
CA ARG A 370 -26.56 8.08 -9.42
C ARG A 370 -27.81 8.49 -10.20
N GLN A 371 -27.69 9.41 -11.16
CA GLN A 371 -28.78 9.91 -11.98
C GLN A 371 -28.92 9.18 -13.33
N SER A 372 -27.89 8.46 -13.79
CA SER A 372 -27.93 7.72 -15.05
C SER A 372 -28.61 6.35 -14.89
N ASN A 373 -29.94 6.33 -14.99
CA ASN A 373 -30.69 5.08 -15.10
C ASN A 373 -30.65 4.56 -16.56
N GLY A 374 -30.05 3.39 -16.78
CA GLY A 374 -30.16 2.66 -18.05
C GLY A 374 -29.15 3.02 -19.16
N VAL A 375 -28.05 3.71 -18.88
CA VAL A 375 -26.96 3.91 -19.86
C VAL A 375 -26.02 2.69 -19.85
N PRO A 376 -25.98 1.86 -20.91
CA PRO A 376 -25.18 0.63 -20.92
C PRO A 376 -23.67 0.93 -21.07
N MET A 377 -22.85 0.28 -20.25
CA MET A 377 -21.39 0.32 -20.43
C MET A 377 -20.94 -0.47 -21.66
N LYS A 378 -20.09 0.12 -22.49
CA LYS A 378 -19.56 -0.51 -23.71
C LYS A 378 -18.17 -1.09 -23.44
N ARG A 379 -17.97 -2.38 -23.76
CA ARG A 379 -16.65 -3.03 -23.78
C ARG A 379 -16.01 -2.82 -25.15
N LYS A 380 -14.79 -2.29 -25.20
CA LYS A 380 -13.99 -2.24 -26.44
C LYS A 380 -12.79 -3.16 -26.26
N THR A 381 -12.87 -4.35 -26.87
CA THR A 381 -11.74 -5.26 -27.00
C THR A 381 -10.84 -4.76 -28.14
N PRO A 382 -9.53 -4.54 -27.92
CA PRO A 382 -8.61 -4.26 -29.02
C PRO A 382 -8.56 -5.44 -29.98
N ALA A 383 -8.41 -5.17 -31.28
CA ALA A 383 -8.36 -6.18 -32.35
C ALA A 383 -7.00 -6.91 -32.47
N THR A 384 -6.19 -6.94 -31.41
CA THR A 384 -4.85 -7.56 -31.41
C THR A 384 -4.59 -8.24 -30.06
N GLU A 385 -3.65 -9.19 -30.04
CA GLU A 385 -3.23 -10.10 -28.94
C GLU A 385 -2.69 -9.39 -27.67
N SER A 386 -3.22 -8.22 -27.31
CA SER A 386 -2.82 -7.46 -26.13
C SER A 386 -3.81 -7.66 -24.98
N PRO A 387 -3.35 -8.02 -23.76
CA PRO A 387 -4.19 -8.30 -22.58
C PRO A 387 -4.91 -7.10 -21.93
N LEU A 388 -4.98 -5.94 -22.60
CA LEU A 388 -5.62 -4.74 -22.05
C LEU A 388 -7.12 -4.73 -22.34
N THR A 389 -7.96 -4.79 -21.30
CA THR A 389 -9.42 -4.53 -21.41
C THR A 389 -9.72 -3.16 -20.83
N SER A 390 -10.28 -2.27 -21.66
CA SER A 390 -10.75 -0.98 -21.17
C SER A 390 -12.25 -1.00 -20.93
N VAL A 391 -12.63 -0.54 -19.74
CA VAL A 391 -14.02 -0.43 -19.32
C VAL A 391 -14.43 1.04 -19.51
N PHE A 392 -15.42 1.28 -20.39
CA PHE A 392 -15.90 2.62 -20.72
C PHE A 392 -17.31 2.85 -20.17
N TRP A 393 -17.54 4.04 -19.64
CA TRP A 393 -18.87 4.51 -19.23
C TRP A 393 -19.20 5.84 -19.90
N GLY A 394 -20.35 5.96 -20.57
CA GLY A 394 -20.71 7.15 -21.33
C GLY A 394 -21.95 7.01 -22.24
N ASP A 395 -22.65 8.12 -22.46
CA ASP A 395 -23.83 8.24 -23.32
C ASP A 395 -23.51 8.65 -24.78
N GLY A 396 -22.23 8.81 -25.10
CA GLY A 396 -21.74 9.25 -26.40
C GLY A 396 -21.41 10.75 -26.48
N GLN A 397 -21.83 11.57 -25.51
CA GLN A 397 -21.37 12.95 -25.33
C GLN A 397 -20.29 13.06 -24.24
N PHE A 398 -20.32 12.18 -23.24
CA PHE A 398 -19.29 12.03 -22.22
C PHE A 398 -18.79 10.58 -22.20
N ALA A 399 -17.48 10.35 -22.09
CA ALA A 399 -16.90 9.01 -22.00
C ALA A 399 -15.75 8.97 -20.99
N TYR A 400 -15.95 8.23 -19.89
CA TYR A 400 -14.90 7.92 -18.93
C TYR A 400 -14.32 6.54 -19.23
N ALA A 401 -13.00 6.49 -19.45
CA ALA A 401 -12.28 5.25 -19.67
C ALA A 401 -11.38 4.96 -18.46
N ARG A 402 -11.65 3.86 -17.74
CA ARG A 402 -10.69 3.27 -16.81
C ARG A 402 -10.31 1.91 -17.37
N GLY A 403 -9.05 1.78 -17.77
CA GLY A 403 -8.51 0.50 -18.23
C GLY A 403 -8.17 -0.40 -17.05
N PHE A 404 -8.44 -1.68 -17.19
CA PHE A 404 -7.90 -2.71 -16.32
C PHE A 404 -7.04 -3.64 -17.17
N LEU A 405 -5.93 -4.10 -16.63
CA LEU A 405 -5.08 -5.06 -17.32
C LEU A 405 -5.50 -6.46 -16.89
N LEU A 406 -5.76 -7.34 -17.87
CA LEU A 406 -6.10 -8.74 -17.64
C LEU A 406 -4.85 -9.58 -17.86
N GLN A 407 -4.16 -9.94 -16.81
CA GLN A 407 -2.94 -10.73 -16.94
C GLN A 407 -3.22 -12.22 -16.78
N LEU A 408 -2.71 -13.08 -17.65
CA LEU A 408 -2.80 -14.55 -17.46
C LEU A 408 -2.26 -14.91 -16.07
N ALA A 409 -3.04 -15.64 -15.29
CA ALA A 409 -2.65 -16.07 -13.94
C ALA A 409 -1.48 -17.07 -13.94
N PHE A 410 -1.03 -17.52 -15.12
CA PHE A 410 0.05 -18.48 -15.31
C PHE A 410 1.08 -17.95 -16.31
N ASP A 411 2.28 -17.62 -15.86
CA ASP A 411 3.47 -17.64 -16.73
C ASP A 411 4.68 -18.15 -15.93
N ARG A 412 5.43 -19.10 -16.51
CA ARG A 412 6.72 -19.67 -16.03
C ARG A 412 6.72 -20.57 -14.78
N GLY A 413 5.70 -21.42 -14.60
CA GLY A 413 5.81 -22.56 -13.66
C GLY A 413 5.95 -22.20 -12.17
N LYS A 414 5.74 -20.93 -11.81
CA LYS A 414 5.41 -20.52 -10.45
C LYS A 414 3.93 -20.19 -10.43
N VAL A 415 3.16 -20.95 -9.67
CA VAL A 415 1.84 -20.50 -9.23
C VAL A 415 2.09 -19.18 -8.49
N LEU A 416 1.44 -18.09 -8.91
CA LEU A 416 1.24 -16.96 -8.00
C LEU A 416 0.33 -17.52 -6.91
N ASP A 417 0.95 -18.09 -5.89
CA ASP A 417 0.29 -18.66 -4.73
C ASP A 417 -0.23 -17.48 -3.89
N LEU A 418 -1.32 -16.89 -4.38
CA LEU A 418 -2.07 -15.82 -3.72
C LEU A 418 -2.85 -16.37 -2.51
N GLU A 419 -2.68 -17.65 -2.15
CA GLU A 419 -3.14 -18.23 -0.88
C GLU A 419 -2.35 -17.72 0.35
N ARG A 420 -1.46 -16.75 0.17
CA ARG A 420 -0.86 -15.99 1.27
C ARG A 420 -1.83 -14.95 1.86
N ASN A 421 -2.63 -15.43 2.81
CA ASN A 421 -3.04 -14.81 4.07
C ASN A 421 -3.24 -13.26 4.07
N PRO A 422 -4.48 -12.75 3.98
CA PRO A 422 -4.81 -11.33 4.07
C PRO A 422 -4.65 -10.71 5.48
N ARG A 423 -4.17 -11.47 6.47
CA ARG A 423 -4.23 -11.12 7.91
C ARG A 423 -2.91 -11.31 8.63
N LYS A 424 -1.86 -10.63 8.17
CA LYS A 424 -0.74 -10.33 9.07
C LYS A 424 -0.67 -8.82 9.24
N GLY A 425 -1.13 -8.33 10.40
CA GLY A 425 -0.89 -6.99 10.96
C GLY A 425 -0.20 -6.05 9.99
N PHE A 426 -1.02 -5.34 9.21
CA PHE A 426 -0.73 -4.83 7.87
C PHE A 426 0.58 -4.04 7.71
N VAL A 427 1.11 -3.47 8.78
CA VAL A 427 2.41 -2.77 8.76
C VAL A 427 3.57 -3.70 9.13
N ARG A 428 3.46 -4.50 10.20
CA ARG A 428 4.61 -5.25 10.76
C ARG A 428 5.06 -6.41 9.87
N ALA A 429 4.14 -7.11 9.20
CA ALA A 429 4.50 -8.19 8.29
C ALA A 429 4.97 -7.69 6.92
N THR A 430 4.41 -6.58 6.43
CA THR A 430 4.86 -5.91 5.21
C THR A 430 6.25 -5.28 5.38
N LEU A 431 6.55 -4.73 6.56
CA LEU A 431 7.89 -4.24 6.90
C LEU A 431 8.94 -5.37 6.96
N LEU A 432 8.56 -6.58 7.38
CA LEU A 432 9.45 -7.76 7.38
C LEU A 432 9.71 -8.31 5.97
N LEU A 433 8.95 -7.87 4.97
CA LEU A 433 9.22 -8.17 3.56
C LEU A 433 10.30 -7.24 2.99
N LEU A 434 10.97 -6.40 3.79
CA LEU A 434 12.15 -5.69 3.30
C LEU A 434 13.27 -6.66 2.92
N PRO A 435 13.58 -6.82 1.61
CA PRO A 435 14.76 -7.55 1.20
C PRO A 435 15.97 -7.03 1.96
N GLN A 436 16.57 -7.96 2.67
CA GLN A 436 17.83 -7.73 3.37
C GLN A 436 18.91 -7.36 2.35
N GLU A 437 19.97 -6.70 2.80
CA GLU A 437 21.09 -6.33 1.92
C GLU A 437 21.66 -7.51 1.13
N SER A 438 21.63 -8.72 1.71
CA SER A 438 22.07 -9.95 1.07
C SER A 438 21.22 -10.38 -0.13
N GLU A 439 19.94 -10.00 -0.17
CA GLU A 439 19.02 -10.36 -1.25
C GLU A 439 19.09 -9.36 -2.40
N HIS A 440 19.39 -8.09 -2.09
CA HIS A 440 19.36 -6.97 -3.02
C HIS A 440 20.72 -6.25 -3.07
N PRO A 441 21.73 -6.81 -3.77
CA PRO A 441 23.11 -6.31 -3.74
C PRO A 441 23.30 -4.91 -4.35
N GLN A 442 22.38 -4.45 -5.21
CA GLN A 442 22.43 -3.08 -5.75
C GLN A 442 21.80 -2.06 -4.79
N CYS A 443 21.18 -2.53 -3.70
CA CYS A 443 20.57 -1.71 -2.65
C CYS A 443 21.41 -1.69 -1.36
N GLY A 444 22.48 -2.49 -1.27
CA GLY A 444 23.48 -2.36 -0.22
C GLY A 444 24.20 -1.03 -0.38
N ALA A 445 24.51 -0.36 0.73
CA ALA A 445 25.35 0.84 0.69
C ALA A 445 26.61 0.51 -0.09
N LYS A 446 26.90 1.23 -1.19
CA LYS A 446 28.16 1.05 -1.91
C LYS A 446 29.27 1.24 -0.88
N PRO A 447 30.10 0.22 -0.56
CA PRO A 447 31.34 0.50 0.10
C PRO A 447 32.10 1.36 -0.90
N ASN A 448 32.22 2.66 -0.64
CA ASN A 448 33.19 3.46 -1.37
C ASN A 448 34.52 2.73 -1.18
N ALA A 449 35.01 2.12 -2.27
CA ALA A 449 36.28 1.47 -2.33
C ALA A 449 37.35 2.54 -2.07
N SER A 450 37.64 2.82 -0.79
CA SER A 450 38.84 3.46 -0.23
C SER A 450 38.67 4.07 1.17
N THR A 451 37.49 4.09 1.82
CA THR A 451 37.37 4.71 3.17
C THR A 451 36.70 3.80 4.20
N THR A 452 37.49 3.35 5.17
CA THR A 452 37.14 2.54 6.34
C THR A 452 36.30 3.27 7.41
N THR A 453 35.57 4.32 7.03
CA THR A 453 34.73 5.12 7.95
C THR A 453 33.37 5.39 7.33
N GLN A 454 32.32 4.81 7.92
CA GLN A 454 30.93 5.06 7.56
C GLN A 454 30.59 6.55 7.80
N TRP A 455 30.11 7.25 6.77
CA TRP A 455 29.70 8.65 6.86
C TRP A 455 28.30 8.76 7.49
N TYR A 456 28.09 9.79 8.32
CA TYR A 456 26.80 10.10 8.92
C TYR A 456 26.45 11.59 8.73
N PRO A 457 25.15 11.94 8.70
CA PRO A 457 24.70 13.33 8.77
C PRO A 457 25.28 14.05 9.99
N SER A 458 25.32 15.39 9.96
CA SER A 458 25.84 16.18 11.08
C SER A 458 25.06 15.96 12.37
N ARG A 459 23.77 15.64 12.24
CA ARG A 459 22.81 15.41 13.31
C ARG A 459 21.86 14.27 12.96
N LEU A 460 21.49 13.50 13.97
CA LEU A 460 20.48 12.43 13.89
C LEU A 460 19.63 12.43 15.16
N LEU A 461 18.40 11.97 15.07
CA LEU A 461 17.58 11.66 16.24
C LEU A 461 17.94 10.26 16.72
N ASP A 462 18.45 10.17 17.95
CA ASP A 462 18.66 8.93 18.69
C ASP A 462 17.38 8.59 19.45
N MET A 463 16.71 7.52 19.04
CA MET A 463 15.45 7.03 19.62
C MET A 463 15.67 6.05 20.78
N GLY A 464 16.91 5.96 21.30
CA GLY A 464 17.31 5.04 22.36
C GLY A 464 17.62 3.62 21.86
N PRO A 465 18.09 2.73 22.75
CA PRO A 465 18.35 1.33 22.42
C PRO A 465 17.14 0.62 21.81
N LEU A 466 17.36 -0.30 20.87
CA LEU A 466 16.30 -1.01 20.15
C LEU A 466 15.67 -2.14 20.97
N ASP A 467 16.40 -2.65 21.95
CA ASP A 467 16.01 -3.71 22.88
C ASP A 467 15.24 -3.19 24.11
N GLN A 468 15.07 -1.87 24.24
CA GLN A 468 14.39 -1.22 25.34
C GLN A 468 13.28 -0.31 24.81
N GLU A 469 12.17 -0.20 25.53
CA GLU A 469 11.21 0.86 25.25
C GLU A 469 11.85 2.21 25.57
N SER A 470 11.78 3.14 24.62
CA SER A 470 12.15 4.53 24.83
C SER A 470 10.90 5.37 24.75
N SER A 471 10.73 6.31 25.67
CA SER A 471 9.67 7.32 25.64
C SER A 471 10.18 8.68 25.16
N SER A 472 11.45 8.75 24.72
CA SER A 472 12.10 10.00 24.31
C SER A 472 13.06 9.79 23.14
N CYS A 473 13.32 10.89 22.42
CA CYS A 473 14.46 10.99 21.52
C CYS A 473 15.31 12.20 21.86
N ARG A 474 16.56 12.17 21.41
CA ARG A 474 17.47 13.30 21.48
C ARG A 474 18.24 13.50 20.18
N LEU A 475 18.66 14.72 19.94
CA LEU A 475 19.53 15.07 18.83
C LEU A 475 20.98 14.73 19.18
N VAL A 476 21.59 13.82 18.42
CA VAL A 476 23.01 13.45 18.57
C VAL A 476 23.85 13.98 17.42
N LEU A 477 25.11 14.28 17.71
CA LEU A 477 26.08 14.76 16.72
C LEU A 477 27.12 13.67 16.49
N PRO A 478 27.08 12.92 15.37
CA PRO A 478 27.99 11.80 15.11
C PRO A 478 29.48 12.14 15.15
N LYS A 479 29.83 13.41 14.88
CA LYS A 479 31.22 13.91 14.99
C LYS A 479 31.72 14.04 16.43
N ILE A 480 30.81 14.20 17.40
CA ILE A 480 31.14 14.38 18.82
C ILE A 480 30.93 13.07 19.57
N THR A 481 29.80 12.42 19.32
CA THR A 481 29.41 11.15 19.93
C THR A 481 29.43 10.10 18.82
N PRO A 482 30.45 9.23 18.77
CA PRO A 482 30.50 8.16 17.78
C PRO A 482 29.26 7.29 17.87
N ILE A 483 28.58 7.12 16.74
CA ILE A 483 27.43 6.22 16.59
C ILE A 483 27.79 5.06 15.67
N GLN A 484 27.05 3.96 15.79
CA GLN A 484 27.18 2.78 14.95
C GLN A 484 25.80 2.28 14.54
N GLY A 485 25.71 1.76 13.31
CA GLY A 485 24.48 1.20 12.76
C GLY A 485 23.84 2.10 11.71
N SER A 486 22.73 1.62 11.16
CA SER A 486 21.98 2.29 10.09
C SER A 486 21.07 3.40 10.63
N TYR A 487 20.69 4.31 9.74
CA TYR A 487 19.65 5.32 10.00
C TYR A 487 18.59 5.31 8.90
N ALA A 488 17.40 5.78 9.24
CA ALA A 488 16.30 6.02 8.30
C ALA A 488 16.15 7.52 8.04
N THR A 489 15.51 7.89 6.94
CA THR A 489 15.09 9.28 6.63
C THR A 489 13.56 9.35 6.53
N LEU A 490 13.00 10.54 6.68
CA LEU A 490 11.57 10.78 6.53
C LEU A 490 11.28 11.88 5.49
N SER A 491 10.53 11.54 4.45
CA SER A 491 9.91 12.50 3.53
C SER A 491 8.47 12.81 3.98
N HIS A 492 8.20 14.07 4.33
CA HIS A 492 6.88 14.48 4.82
C HIS A 492 6.49 15.91 4.39
N CYS A 493 5.19 16.20 4.45
CA CYS A 493 4.67 17.55 4.24
C CYS A 493 4.70 18.32 5.57
N TRP A 494 5.20 19.55 5.56
CA TRP A 494 5.30 20.35 6.79
C TRP A 494 3.93 20.92 7.23
N GLY A 495 3.01 21.15 6.28
CA GLY A 495 1.69 21.76 6.54
C GLY A 495 1.70 23.29 6.62
N THR A 496 0.56 23.87 6.99
CA THR A 496 0.37 25.34 7.13
C THR A 496 0.26 25.82 8.58
N LYS A 497 0.19 24.89 9.56
CA LYS A 497 0.21 25.19 11.00
C LYS A 497 1.64 25.10 11.54
N GLU A 498 1.93 25.74 12.67
CA GLU A 498 3.24 25.64 13.34
C GLU A 498 3.61 24.17 13.59
N SER A 499 4.60 23.67 12.87
CA SER A 499 5.19 22.34 13.08
C SER A 499 6.33 22.45 14.10
N PHE A 500 6.50 21.41 14.92
CA PHE A 500 7.65 21.31 15.82
C PHE A 500 8.93 21.20 14.98
N ASN A 501 9.77 22.24 14.97
CA ASN A 501 10.97 22.35 14.16
C ASN A 501 12.19 22.67 15.02
N LEU A 502 13.39 22.30 14.57
CA LEU A 502 14.65 22.67 15.22
C LEU A 502 14.95 24.17 14.98
N THR A 503 15.23 24.89 16.06
CA THR A 503 15.62 26.31 16.06
C THR A 503 16.85 26.49 16.94
N THR A 504 17.51 27.64 16.85
CA THR A 504 18.62 27.94 17.78
C THR A 504 18.18 28.00 19.25
N SER A 505 16.90 28.30 19.53
CA SER A 505 16.37 28.39 20.89
C SER A 505 16.07 27.04 21.53
N ASN A 506 15.61 26.05 20.75
CA ASN A 506 15.29 24.70 21.28
C ASN A 506 16.40 23.67 21.02
N TYR A 507 17.48 24.05 20.33
CA TYR A 507 18.62 23.18 20.01
C TYR A 507 19.18 22.45 21.22
N ALA A 508 19.52 23.18 22.29
CA ALA A 508 20.09 22.60 23.50
C ALA A 508 19.11 21.64 24.21
N GLN A 509 17.81 21.95 24.19
CA GLN A 509 16.78 21.10 24.75
C GLN A 509 16.67 19.79 23.95
N LEU A 510 16.67 19.86 22.62
CA LEU A 510 16.58 18.67 21.77
C LEU A 510 17.81 17.76 21.92
N GLN A 511 19.00 18.32 22.16
CA GLN A 511 20.20 17.53 22.48
C GLN A 511 20.12 16.80 23.82
N GLN A 512 19.47 17.40 24.83
CA GLN A 512 19.26 16.77 26.14
C GLN A 512 18.21 15.65 26.06
N GLY A 513 17.20 15.84 25.20
CA GLY A 513 16.15 14.88 24.92
C GLY A 513 14.76 15.45 25.15
N ILE A 514 13.79 14.96 24.38
CA ILE A 514 12.38 15.34 24.46
C ILE A 514 11.51 14.08 24.47
N ALA A 515 10.37 14.16 25.16
CA ALA A 515 9.39 13.08 25.17
C ALA A 515 8.71 12.94 23.80
N PHE A 516 8.46 11.70 23.36
CA PHE A 516 7.80 11.43 22.09
C PHE A 516 6.43 12.10 21.98
N ASP A 517 5.67 12.18 23.06
CA ASP A 517 4.33 12.78 23.08
C ASP A 517 4.33 14.28 22.78
N THR A 518 5.49 14.94 22.88
CA THR A 518 5.65 16.36 22.49
C THR A 518 5.79 16.56 20.98
N LEU A 519 6.08 15.49 20.23
CA LEU A 519 6.25 15.52 18.79
C LEU A 519 4.91 15.26 18.07
N PRO A 520 4.70 15.84 16.88
CA PRO A 520 3.55 15.54 16.03
C PRO A 520 3.39 14.02 15.73
N PRO A 521 2.13 13.54 15.54
CA PRO A 521 1.82 12.15 15.21
C PRO A 521 2.70 11.53 14.12
N LEU A 522 2.90 12.24 13.00
CA LEU A 522 3.68 11.73 11.87
C LEU A 522 5.12 11.37 12.27
N TYR A 523 5.75 12.21 13.11
CA TYR A 523 7.11 11.97 13.58
C TYR A 523 7.18 10.77 14.51
N ARG A 524 6.20 10.60 15.39
CA ARG A 524 6.10 9.42 16.26
C ARG A 524 5.92 8.13 15.45
N ASP A 525 5.05 8.16 14.44
CA ASP A 525 4.84 7.01 13.56
C ASP A 525 6.07 6.65 12.74
N ALA A 526 6.83 7.66 12.29
CA ALA A 526 8.09 7.45 11.59
C ALA A 526 9.16 6.85 12.53
N MET A 527 9.20 7.27 13.79
CA MET A 527 10.07 6.70 14.82
C MET A 527 9.69 5.25 15.12
N GLU A 528 8.40 4.97 15.31
CA GLU A 528 7.88 3.62 15.52
C GLU A 528 8.19 2.71 14.32
N THR A 529 7.97 3.20 13.09
CA THR A 529 8.32 2.49 11.86
C THR A 529 9.81 2.17 11.83
N SER A 530 10.67 3.16 12.10
CA SER A 530 12.13 2.98 12.11
C SER A 530 12.57 1.93 13.15
N ARG A 531 12.01 1.99 14.37
CA ARG A 531 12.30 1.00 15.42
C ARG A 531 11.84 -0.41 15.03
N ARG A 532 10.67 -0.55 14.40
CA ARG A 532 10.18 -1.84 13.86
C ARG A 532 11.08 -2.41 12.77
N LEU A 533 11.81 -1.55 12.06
CA LEU A 533 12.83 -1.93 11.09
C LEU A 533 14.19 -2.21 11.71
N ASN A 534 14.28 -2.23 13.04
CA ASN A 534 15.52 -2.40 13.77
C ASN A 534 16.54 -1.27 13.46
N ILE A 535 16.04 -0.05 13.28
CA ILE A 535 16.82 1.16 12.98
C ILE A 535 16.69 2.14 14.15
N ARG A 536 17.81 2.46 14.78
CA ARG A 536 17.87 3.31 15.99
C ARG A 536 17.85 4.81 15.70
N TYR A 537 18.40 5.21 14.54
CA TYR A 537 18.60 6.61 14.21
C TYR A 537 17.65 7.05 13.09
N LEU A 538 17.06 8.23 13.25
CA LEU A 538 16.16 8.81 12.25
C LEU A 538 16.63 10.22 11.91
N TRP A 539 16.64 10.53 10.62
CA TRP A 539 16.89 11.87 10.10
C TRP A 539 15.59 12.47 9.59
N ILE A 540 15.25 13.67 10.09
CA ILE A 540 14.09 14.45 9.64
C ILE A 540 14.60 15.87 9.40
N ASP A 541 14.42 16.41 8.20
CA ASP A 541 14.90 17.73 7.80
C ASP A 541 14.48 18.83 8.79
N SER A 542 13.22 18.84 9.21
CA SER A 542 12.66 19.79 10.17
C SER A 542 13.28 19.70 11.56
N LEU A 543 13.87 18.55 11.96
CA LEU A 543 14.44 18.31 13.28
C LEU A 543 15.97 18.16 13.30
N CYS A 544 16.60 17.99 12.14
CA CYS A 544 18.05 17.79 12.01
C CYS A 544 18.75 18.97 11.32
N ILE A 545 18.00 19.95 10.83
CA ILE A 545 18.49 21.22 10.27
C ILE A 545 17.88 22.36 11.08
N ILE A 546 18.69 23.35 11.47
CA ILE A 546 18.20 24.56 12.14
C ILE A 546 17.38 25.37 11.14
N GLN A 547 16.07 25.49 11.39
CA GLN A 547 15.13 26.16 10.51
C GLN A 547 15.06 27.67 10.77
N HIS A 548 15.30 28.09 12.01
CA HIS A 548 15.20 29.49 12.43
C HIS A 548 16.27 29.89 13.45
N GLY A 549 16.67 31.15 13.40
CA GLY A 549 17.52 31.80 14.41
C GLY A 549 19.01 31.87 14.10
N ASP A 550 19.44 31.43 12.90
CA ASP A 550 20.85 31.43 12.46
C ASP A 550 21.07 32.05 11.07
N ASN A 551 20.06 32.69 10.48
CA ASN A 551 20.08 33.25 9.13
C ASN A 551 20.42 32.22 8.03
N PHE A 552 19.90 31.00 8.14
CA PHE A 552 20.04 29.91 7.14
C PHE A 552 21.49 29.42 6.96
N ILE A 553 22.38 29.68 7.92
CA ILE A 553 23.78 29.21 7.86
C ILE A 553 23.81 27.68 7.87
N ASP A 554 23.10 27.06 8.79
CA ASP A 554 23.02 25.61 8.94
C ASP A 554 22.30 24.97 7.75
N TRP A 555 21.19 25.55 7.31
CA TRP A 555 20.46 25.09 6.12
C TRP A 555 21.37 25.03 4.88
N LYS A 556 22.17 26.08 4.62
CA LYS A 556 23.11 26.09 3.49
C LYS A 556 24.17 24.99 3.57
N GLN A 557 24.60 24.61 4.78
CA GLN A 557 25.56 23.53 4.99
C GLN A 557 24.91 22.17 4.74
N GLU A 558 23.76 21.92 5.35
CA GLU A 558 23.07 20.63 5.26
C GLU A 558 22.50 20.36 3.87
N SER A 559 21.98 21.40 3.18
CA SER A 559 21.44 21.27 1.82
C SER A 559 22.47 20.78 0.81
N MET A 560 23.77 21.05 1.03
CA MET A 560 24.85 20.56 0.17
C MET A 560 25.12 19.05 0.32
N HIS A 561 24.60 18.42 1.39
CA HIS A 561 24.84 17.03 1.76
C HIS A 561 23.62 16.11 1.56
N MET A 562 22.55 16.60 0.93
CA MET A 562 21.34 15.82 0.65
C MET A 562 21.63 14.55 -0.16
N ASP A 563 22.66 14.58 -1.01
CA ASP A 563 23.20 13.40 -1.70
C ASP A 563 23.57 12.30 -0.69
N LYS A 564 24.46 12.61 0.25
CA LYS A 564 24.98 11.67 1.24
C LYS A 564 23.93 11.29 2.28
N ILE A 565 23.05 12.22 2.68
CA ILE A 565 21.99 11.98 3.66
C ILE A 565 21.04 10.89 3.17
N TYR A 566 20.48 11.04 1.96
CA TYR A 566 19.53 10.06 1.46
C TYR A 566 20.22 8.81 0.90
N SER A 567 21.35 8.95 0.19
CA SER A 567 22.07 7.78 -0.35
C SER A 567 22.70 6.90 0.73
N GLY A 568 23.04 7.48 1.89
CA GLY A 568 23.59 6.77 3.05
C GLY A 568 22.53 6.18 3.99
N SER A 569 21.25 6.51 3.78
CA SER A 569 20.16 5.96 4.59
C SER A 569 19.89 4.49 4.24
N PHE A 570 19.42 3.72 5.21
CA PHE A 570 18.99 2.34 4.94
C PHE A 570 17.65 2.29 4.22
N VAL A 571 16.74 3.19 4.60
CA VAL A 571 15.40 3.34 4.04
C VAL A 571 14.91 4.77 4.24
N ASN A 572 14.18 5.27 3.27
CA ASN A 572 13.38 6.48 3.38
C ASN A 572 11.91 6.14 3.61
N ILE A 573 11.34 6.64 4.70
CA ILE A 573 9.92 6.56 5.00
C ILE A 573 9.23 7.72 4.30
N SER A 574 8.29 7.41 3.40
CA SER A 574 7.55 8.41 2.62
C SER A 574 6.11 8.48 3.09
N ALA A 575 5.72 9.62 3.66
CA ALA A 575 4.36 9.91 4.09
C ALA A 575 3.46 10.26 2.90
N ALA A 576 3.06 9.26 2.10
CA ALA A 576 2.45 9.48 0.79
C ALA A 576 1.03 10.06 0.85
N ASP A 577 0.24 9.69 1.86
CA ASP A 577 -1.14 10.17 2.08
C ASP A 577 -1.30 11.15 3.25
N ALA A 578 -0.19 11.60 3.87
CA ALA A 578 -0.24 12.54 4.98
C ALA A 578 -0.03 14.00 4.48
N PRO A 579 -1.03 14.89 4.59
CA PRO A 579 -0.93 16.26 4.09
C PRO A 579 -0.05 17.17 4.99
N ASP A 580 0.16 16.82 6.26
CA ASP A 580 1.05 17.52 7.17
C ASP A 580 1.54 16.63 8.33
N ALA A 581 2.45 17.15 9.17
CA ALA A 581 3.02 16.43 10.31
C ALA A 581 2.02 16.04 11.42
N ASN A 582 0.81 16.62 11.43
CA ASN A 582 -0.23 16.30 12.41
C ASN A 582 -1.09 15.10 12.01
N HIS A 583 -0.88 14.56 10.81
CA HIS A 583 -1.57 13.36 10.35
C HIS A 583 -0.74 12.11 10.64
N SER A 584 -1.43 11.03 10.98
CA SER A 584 -0.83 9.71 11.18
C SER A 584 -0.30 9.14 9.86
N LEU A 585 0.79 8.38 9.89
CA LEU A 585 1.20 7.52 8.77
C LEU A 585 0.32 6.27 8.66
N PHE A 586 -0.33 5.90 9.75
CA PHE A 586 -1.17 4.71 9.84
C PHE A 586 -2.65 5.10 9.65
N HIS A 587 -3.31 4.44 8.70
CA HIS A 587 -4.72 4.59 8.39
C HIS A 587 -5.48 3.29 8.66
N ASP A 588 -6.75 3.40 9.00
CA ASP A 588 -7.68 2.27 8.99
C ASP A 588 -7.96 1.88 7.54
N ARG A 589 -7.67 0.62 7.19
CA ARG A 589 -7.79 0.09 5.81
C ARG A 589 -8.62 -1.18 5.81
N ASN A 590 -9.34 -1.43 4.72
CA ASN A 590 -10.05 -2.68 4.49
C ASN A 590 -9.11 -3.71 3.80
N PRO A 591 -8.66 -4.78 4.48
CA PRO A 591 -7.81 -5.82 3.90
C PRO A 591 -8.41 -6.49 2.66
N ASP A 592 -9.74 -6.64 2.61
CA ASP A 592 -10.43 -7.29 1.51
C ASP A 592 -10.34 -6.48 0.20
N ALA A 593 -10.05 -5.18 0.30
CA ALA A 593 -9.80 -4.32 -0.86
C ALA A 593 -8.41 -4.54 -1.51
N LEU A 594 -7.55 -5.37 -0.90
CA LEU A 594 -6.21 -5.72 -1.38
C LEU A 594 -6.11 -7.12 -1.99
N CYS A 595 -7.21 -7.85 -2.07
CA CYS A 595 -7.29 -9.11 -2.81
C CYS A 595 -7.49 -8.83 -4.32
N SER A 596 -6.44 -9.09 -5.11
CA SER A 596 -6.54 -9.10 -6.57
C SER A 596 -7.52 -10.17 -7.04
N GLN A 597 -8.49 -9.79 -7.88
CA GLN A 597 -9.53 -10.69 -8.36
C GLN A 597 -9.05 -11.52 -9.55
N ILE A 598 -9.34 -12.83 -9.54
CA ILE A 598 -9.13 -13.71 -10.69
C ILE A 598 -10.46 -13.83 -11.44
N VAL A 599 -10.43 -13.54 -12.74
CA VAL A 599 -11.58 -13.69 -13.65
C VAL A 599 -11.29 -14.75 -14.69
N GLU A 600 -12.28 -15.57 -15.02
CA GLU A 600 -12.16 -16.57 -16.08
C GLU A 600 -12.74 -16.03 -17.39
N LEU A 601 -11.95 -16.04 -18.46
CA LEU A 601 -12.37 -15.54 -19.76
C LEU A 601 -12.09 -16.56 -20.86
N PRO A 602 -13.04 -16.80 -21.78
CA PRO A 602 -12.81 -17.61 -22.97
C PRO A 602 -11.94 -16.84 -23.97
N ILE A 603 -10.82 -17.44 -24.38
CA ILE A 603 -9.99 -16.98 -25.50
C ILE A 603 -9.87 -18.13 -26.50
N GLY A 604 -10.48 -17.96 -27.67
CA GLY A 604 -10.61 -19.04 -28.65
C GLY A 604 -11.49 -20.17 -28.12
N SER A 605 -10.98 -21.40 -28.10
CA SER A 605 -11.67 -22.59 -27.58
C SER A 605 -11.34 -22.92 -26.12
N GLN A 606 -10.51 -22.12 -25.44
CA GLN A 606 -10.05 -22.39 -24.07
C GLN A 606 -10.50 -21.28 -23.10
N THR A 607 -10.86 -21.68 -21.88
CA THR A 607 -11.10 -20.75 -20.77
C THR A 607 -9.78 -20.56 -20.00
N ASN A 608 -9.34 -19.31 -19.89
CA ASN A 608 -8.13 -18.95 -19.17
C ASN A 608 -8.47 -18.11 -17.93
N ARG A 609 -7.67 -18.26 -16.86
CA ARG A 609 -7.77 -17.46 -15.63
C ARG A 609 -6.89 -16.22 -15.77
N PHE A 610 -7.45 -15.05 -15.49
CA PHE A 610 -6.78 -13.76 -15.54
C PHE A 610 -6.81 -13.05 -14.20
N LEU A 611 -5.67 -12.53 -13.76
CA LEU A 611 -5.58 -11.56 -12.70
C LEU A 611 -6.03 -10.20 -13.22
N LEU A 612 -7.02 -9.60 -12.57
CA LEU A 612 -7.46 -8.25 -12.89
C LEU A 612 -6.67 -7.22 -12.08
N THR A 613 -5.97 -6.34 -12.79
CA THR A 613 -5.11 -5.33 -12.18
C THR A 613 -5.50 -3.91 -12.61
N ASP A 614 -5.58 -2.99 -11.65
CA ASP A 614 -5.61 -1.56 -11.92
C ASP A 614 -4.21 -1.12 -12.36
N TYR A 615 -3.98 -0.94 -13.66
CA TYR A 615 -2.65 -0.59 -14.17
C TYR A 615 -2.18 0.82 -13.76
N ASN A 616 -3.06 1.66 -13.21
CA ASN A 616 -2.74 3.03 -12.77
C ASN A 616 -2.52 3.16 -11.27
N PHE A 617 -2.60 2.08 -10.49
CA PHE A 617 -2.55 2.19 -9.02
C PHE A 617 -1.26 2.85 -8.54
N TRP A 618 -0.10 2.48 -9.09
CA TRP A 618 1.20 3.07 -8.75
C TRP A 618 1.26 4.56 -9.07
N ARG A 619 0.74 4.95 -10.24
CA ARG A 619 0.65 6.36 -10.61
C ARG A 619 -0.19 7.12 -9.58
N THR A 620 -1.28 6.54 -9.11
CA THR A 620 -2.24 7.20 -8.22
C THR A 620 -1.74 7.28 -6.79
N GLU A 621 -1.21 6.17 -6.25
CA GLU A 621 -0.82 6.02 -4.84
C GLU A 621 0.63 6.42 -4.56
N VAL A 622 1.49 6.45 -5.59
CA VAL A 622 2.91 6.83 -5.46
C VAL A 622 3.21 8.05 -6.32
N SER A 623 3.18 7.95 -7.65
CA SER A 623 3.70 9.04 -8.51
C SER A 623 2.92 10.35 -8.37
N SER A 624 1.63 10.29 -8.04
CA SER A 624 0.75 11.45 -7.87
C SER A 624 0.39 11.70 -6.40
N ALA A 625 1.03 10.96 -5.48
CA ALA A 625 0.88 11.15 -4.05
C ALA A 625 1.26 12.58 -3.66
N VAL A 626 0.58 13.14 -2.67
CA VAL A 626 0.74 14.54 -2.26
C VAL A 626 2.21 14.87 -2.00
N ILE A 627 2.93 13.98 -1.32
CA ILE A 627 4.35 14.15 -1.03
C ILE A 627 5.23 14.21 -2.30
N ASN A 628 4.96 13.36 -3.29
CA ASN A 628 5.73 13.28 -4.53
C ASN A 628 5.39 14.42 -5.51
N THR A 629 4.38 15.24 -5.21
CA THR A 629 4.16 16.51 -5.91
C THR A 629 5.07 17.64 -5.42
N ARG A 630 5.90 17.43 -4.38
CA ARG A 630 6.88 18.43 -3.91
C ARG A 630 8.23 18.22 -4.59
N ALA A 631 8.84 19.30 -5.06
CA ALA A 631 10.06 19.22 -5.87
C ALA A 631 11.28 18.69 -5.09
N TRP A 632 11.42 19.07 -3.80
CA TRP A 632 12.46 18.55 -2.92
C TRP A 632 12.37 17.03 -2.72
N VAL A 633 11.16 16.48 -2.67
CA VAL A 633 10.94 15.04 -2.44
C VAL A 633 11.47 14.18 -3.59
N LEU A 634 11.62 14.75 -4.79
CA LEU A 634 12.13 14.00 -5.94
C LEU A 634 13.54 13.45 -5.69
N GLN A 635 14.44 14.27 -5.15
CA GLN A 635 15.79 13.81 -4.82
C GLN A 635 15.79 12.85 -3.64
N GLU A 636 14.93 13.08 -2.63
CA GLU A 636 14.78 12.19 -1.48
C GLU A 636 14.39 10.78 -1.94
N ARG A 637 13.41 10.69 -2.86
CA ARG A 637 13.00 9.44 -3.48
C ARG A 637 14.12 8.80 -4.28
N LEU A 638 14.74 9.53 -5.22
CA LEU A 638 15.71 8.97 -6.17
C LEU A 638 17.01 8.49 -5.51
N LEU A 639 17.51 9.24 -4.52
CA LEU A 639 18.80 8.98 -3.90
C LEU A 639 18.73 7.89 -2.83
N SER A 640 17.58 7.73 -2.19
CA SER A 640 17.39 6.71 -1.16
C SER A 640 17.50 5.30 -1.75
N PRO A 641 18.31 4.38 -1.17
CA PRO A 641 18.42 3.01 -1.65
C PRO A 641 17.08 2.26 -1.66
N ARG A 642 16.25 2.53 -0.64
CA ARG A 642 14.91 1.96 -0.44
C ARG A 642 13.95 3.08 -0.05
N VAL A 643 12.74 3.08 -0.59
CA VAL A 643 11.66 3.96 -0.14
C VAL A 643 10.46 3.11 0.20
N LEU A 644 9.89 3.38 1.38
CA LEU A 644 8.68 2.77 1.88
C LEU A 644 7.57 3.82 1.89
N TYR A 645 6.55 3.62 1.06
CA TYR A 645 5.42 4.52 0.93
C TYR A 645 4.28 4.11 1.85
N PHE A 646 3.88 5.00 2.73
CA PHE A 646 2.62 4.91 3.46
C PHE A 646 1.52 5.58 2.63
N GLY A 647 0.93 4.80 1.72
CA GLY A 647 -0.19 5.23 0.90
C GLY A 647 -1.54 5.05 1.60
N GLN A 648 -2.58 5.62 0.99
CA GLN A 648 -3.95 5.59 1.53
C GLN A 648 -4.48 4.16 1.75
N ARG A 649 -4.21 3.26 0.80
CA ARG A 649 -4.84 1.93 0.76
C ARG A 649 -3.88 0.78 1.03
N GLN A 650 -2.60 1.01 0.90
CA GLN A 650 -1.57 0.00 1.11
C GLN A 650 -0.22 0.65 1.35
N ILE A 651 0.68 -0.14 1.91
CA ILE A 651 2.11 0.15 1.88
C ILE A 651 2.68 -0.28 0.53
N LEU A 652 3.50 0.58 -0.05
CA LEU A 652 4.23 0.29 -1.27
C LEU A 652 5.73 0.46 -1.04
N TRP A 653 6.51 -0.15 -1.93
CA TRP A 653 7.95 -0.14 -1.85
C TRP A 653 8.57 0.16 -3.20
N GLU A 654 9.63 0.97 -3.19
CA GLU A 654 10.55 1.07 -4.31
C GLU A 654 12.05 0.99 -3.89
N CYS A 655 12.82 0.14 -4.56
CA CYS A 655 14.29 0.13 -4.51
C CYS A 655 14.90 0.13 -5.93
N HIS A 656 16.22 0.13 -6.04
CA HIS A 656 16.90 0.15 -7.35
C HIS A 656 16.62 -1.08 -8.23
N GLN A 657 16.24 -2.21 -7.63
CA GLN A 657 16.05 -3.48 -8.34
C GLN A 657 14.59 -3.84 -8.58
N LYS A 658 13.69 -3.36 -7.72
CA LYS A 658 12.31 -3.86 -7.64
C LYS A 658 11.35 -2.85 -7.03
N GLU A 659 10.12 -2.92 -7.51
CA GLU A 659 8.94 -2.30 -6.92
C GLU A 659 8.03 -3.40 -6.39
N ASP A 660 7.48 -3.17 -5.21
CA ASP A 660 6.58 -4.06 -4.51
C ASP A 660 5.39 -3.28 -3.95
N ALA A 661 4.30 -3.99 -3.70
CA ALA A 661 3.12 -3.46 -3.05
C ALA A 661 2.50 -4.57 -2.20
N GLU A 662 1.71 -4.23 -1.18
CA GLU A 662 1.01 -5.24 -0.37
C GLU A 662 0.13 -6.17 -1.22
N ILE A 663 -0.47 -5.66 -2.30
CA ILE A 663 -1.24 -6.47 -3.28
C ILE A 663 -0.36 -7.32 -4.22
N TYR A 664 0.96 -7.07 -4.28
CA TYR A 664 1.93 -7.80 -5.10
C TYR A 664 3.23 -8.08 -4.32
N PRO A 665 3.21 -8.96 -3.29
CA PRO A 665 4.36 -9.16 -2.40
C PRO A 665 5.57 -9.81 -3.10
N GLU A 666 5.37 -10.45 -4.25
CA GLU A 666 6.45 -11.07 -5.03
C GLU A 666 7.03 -10.18 -6.15
N GLY A 667 6.53 -8.95 -6.30
CA GLY A 667 6.97 -8.01 -7.35
C GLY A 667 5.86 -7.54 -8.24
N LEU A 668 5.96 -6.27 -8.64
CA LEU A 668 5.17 -5.77 -9.76
C LEU A 668 5.50 -6.56 -11.03
N LEU A 669 4.44 -7.00 -11.70
CA LEU A 669 4.54 -7.75 -12.95
C LEU A 669 5.10 -6.85 -14.06
N ILE A 670 5.91 -7.41 -14.96
CA ILE A 670 6.74 -6.67 -15.93
C ILE A 670 5.93 -5.67 -16.79
N ASP A 671 4.67 -5.99 -17.14
CA ASP A 671 3.83 -5.12 -17.98
C ASP A 671 3.27 -3.89 -17.23
N LEU A 672 3.17 -3.94 -15.89
CA LEU A 672 2.85 -2.79 -15.03
C LEU A 672 4.07 -1.87 -14.81
N SER A 673 5.27 -2.42 -14.99
CA SER A 673 6.54 -1.69 -14.89
C SER A 673 6.94 -0.92 -16.18
N ARG A 674 6.19 -1.10 -17.28
CA ARG A 674 6.46 -0.46 -18.60
C ARG A 674 5.97 0.98 -18.72
N PHE A 675 5.15 1.46 -17.77
CA PHE A 675 4.60 2.81 -17.78
C PHE A 675 5.19 3.63 -16.64
N PRO A 676 5.92 4.71 -16.96
CA PRO A 676 7.23 5.11 -16.39
C PRO A 676 7.41 4.87 -14.87
N SER A 677 7.30 3.63 -14.41
CA SER A 677 7.17 3.28 -12.99
C SER A 677 8.51 3.06 -12.32
N ARG A 678 9.50 2.47 -13.03
CA ARG A 678 10.88 2.22 -12.55
C ARG A 678 11.74 3.46 -12.47
N PHE A 679 11.26 4.41 -11.67
CA PHE A 679 11.83 5.72 -11.41
C PHE A 679 13.25 5.61 -10.81
N LYS A 680 13.51 4.62 -9.94
CA LYS A 680 14.86 4.30 -9.43
C LYS A 680 15.71 3.39 -10.31
N GLY A 681 15.10 2.62 -11.21
CA GLY A 681 15.81 1.74 -12.15
C GLY A 681 16.56 2.50 -13.25
N PHE A 682 16.20 3.78 -13.47
CA PHE A 682 16.90 4.69 -14.38
C PHE A 682 18.34 4.99 -13.91
N CYS A 683 18.65 4.82 -12.62
CA CYS A 683 19.97 5.07 -12.05
C CYS A 683 20.92 3.85 -12.20
N HIS A 684 20.40 2.68 -12.56
CA HIS A 684 21.12 1.40 -12.64
C HIS A 684 20.60 0.55 -13.81
N ASN A 685 21.12 0.81 -15.02
CA ASN A 685 21.26 -0.07 -16.20
C ASN A 685 20.23 -1.21 -16.52
N GLN A 686 19.05 -1.28 -15.92
CA GLN A 686 18.17 -2.46 -15.96
C GLN A 686 16.68 -2.07 -16.05
N LEU A 687 16.34 -1.42 -17.14
CA LEU A 687 15.00 -1.46 -17.73
C LEU A 687 15.17 -1.71 -19.22
N GLY A 688 14.40 -2.66 -19.75
CA GLY A 688 14.44 -3.11 -21.14
C GLY A 688 14.02 -2.09 -22.20
N TRP A 689 14.35 -0.79 -22.06
CA TRP A 689 14.93 -0.12 -23.21
C TRP A 689 16.23 -0.87 -23.48
N ARG A 690 16.16 -1.92 -24.31
CA ARG A 690 17.36 -2.37 -25.00
C ARG A 690 17.90 -1.09 -25.65
N PRO A 691 19.10 -0.60 -25.29
CA PRO A 691 19.81 0.20 -26.25
C PRO A 691 19.94 -0.76 -27.43
N ARG A 692 19.14 -0.58 -28.47
CA ARG A 692 19.48 -1.18 -29.76
C ARG A 692 20.73 -0.43 -30.19
N ASP A 693 21.89 -0.76 -29.62
CA ASP A 693 23.19 -0.16 -29.97
C ASP A 693 23.11 1.37 -30.21
N HIS A 694 22.39 2.06 -29.33
CA HIS A 694 22.06 3.47 -29.47
C HIS A 694 23.07 4.25 -28.63
N GLY A 695 23.99 4.95 -29.31
CA GLY A 695 25.23 5.53 -28.78
C GLY A 695 25.14 6.43 -27.53
N ASP A 696 26.26 7.09 -27.19
CA ASP A 696 26.51 7.77 -25.91
C ASP A 696 25.42 8.76 -25.45
N LEU A 697 24.68 9.37 -26.40
CA LEU A 697 23.61 10.34 -26.13
C LEU A 697 22.35 9.75 -25.48
N SER A 698 22.13 8.45 -25.57
CA SER A 698 20.94 7.79 -24.99
C SER A 698 20.87 7.92 -23.47
N LYS A 699 22.02 8.07 -22.79
CA LYS A 699 22.12 8.26 -21.34
C LYS A 699 21.53 9.59 -20.87
N TYR A 700 21.51 10.62 -21.71
CA TYR A 700 20.96 11.94 -21.33
C TYR A 700 19.44 11.92 -21.20
N ASN A 701 18.75 10.92 -21.79
CA ASN A 701 17.32 10.73 -21.60
C ASN A 701 16.94 10.48 -20.13
N TYR A 702 17.87 9.94 -19.32
CA TYR A 702 17.66 9.81 -17.87
C TYR A 702 17.44 11.19 -17.23
N TRP A 703 18.30 12.15 -17.56
CA TRP A 703 18.18 13.52 -17.08
C TRP A 703 16.91 14.21 -17.60
N CYS A 704 16.60 14.06 -18.90
CA CYS A 704 15.38 14.62 -19.48
C CYS A 704 14.12 14.14 -18.74
N ASN A 705 14.03 12.84 -18.44
CA ASN A 705 12.89 12.29 -17.68
C ASN A 705 12.82 12.84 -16.24
N ILE A 706 13.96 13.06 -15.59
CA ILE A 706 14.04 13.69 -14.27
C ILE A 706 13.54 15.13 -14.34
N VAL A 707 14.03 15.95 -15.27
CA VAL A 707 13.61 17.36 -15.45
C VAL A 707 12.11 17.44 -15.75
N ASN A 708 11.61 16.59 -16.65
CA ASN A 708 10.19 16.50 -16.99
C ASN A 708 9.32 16.17 -15.76
N THR A 709 9.80 15.31 -14.86
CA THR A 709 9.07 14.96 -13.63
C THR A 709 9.19 16.05 -12.57
N TYR A 710 10.39 16.59 -12.39
CA TYR A 710 10.73 17.63 -11.42
C TYR A 710 9.95 18.91 -11.65
N THR A 711 9.85 19.37 -12.90
CA THR A 711 9.22 20.65 -13.24
C THR A 711 7.69 20.62 -13.12
N ARG A 712 7.08 19.44 -13.00
CA ARG A 712 5.66 19.26 -12.66
C ARG A 712 5.41 19.32 -11.15
N ALA A 713 6.46 19.23 -10.34
CA ALA A 713 6.37 19.32 -8.90
C ALA A 713 6.35 20.78 -8.43
N LYS A 714 5.81 21.00 -7.24
CA LYS A 714 5.63 22.30 -6.60
C LYS A 714 6.84 22.63 -5.72
N LEU A 715 7.30 23.87 -5.82
CA LEU A 715 8.29 24.47 -4.93
C LEU A 715 7.60 25.53 -4.05
N THR A 716 7.84 25.46 -2.74
CA THR A 716 7.41 26.52 -1.83
C THR A 716 8.23 27.80 -2.03
N PHE A 717 9.54 27.65 -2.26
CA PHE A 717 10.46 28.75 -2.53
C PHE A 717 10.98 28.63 -3.97
N PRO A 718 10.56 29.53 -4.90
CA PRO A 718 10.96 29.45 -6.30
C PRO A 718 12.48 29.53 -6.56
N GLY A 719 13.24 30.10 -5.62
CA GLY A 719 14.71 30.18 -5.68
C GLY A 719 15.41 28.83 -5.51
N ASP A 720 14.73 27.82 -4.95
CA ASP A 720 15.32 26.51 -4.67
C ASP A 720 15.44 25.61 -5.91
N LYS A 721 15.10 26.11 -7.10
CA LYS A 721 14.85 25.29 -8.29
C LYS A 721 16.05 24.45 -8.77
N LEU A 722 17.27 24.95 -8.61
CA LEU A 722 18.47 24.16 -8.94
C LEU A 722 18.95 23.33 -7.74
N ILE A 723 18.94 23.92 -6.53
CA ILE A 723 19.46 23.25 -5.34
C ILE A 723 18.62 22.04 -4.92
N ALA A 724 17.30 22.07 -5.12
CA ALA A 724 16.40 20.94 -4.86
C ALA A 724 16.61 19.73 -5.78
N LEU A 725 17.45 19.87 -6.83
CA LEU A 725 17.85 18.79 -7.73
C LEU A 725 19.37 18.57 -7.75
N SER A 726 20.13 19.37 -6.98
CA SER A 726 21.60 19.41 -7.01
C SER A 726 22.26 18.07 -6.69
N ALA A 727 21.71 17.32 -5.73
CA ALA A 727 22.21 16.01 -5.35
C ALA A 727 22.01 14.96 -6.44
N VAL A 728 20.86 14.99 -7.13
CA VAL A 728 20.60 14.15 -8.30
C VAL A 728 21.52 14.53 -9.46
N ALA A 729 21.74 15.83 -9.68
CA ALA A 729 22.72 16.30 -10.66
C ALA A 729 24.13 15.77 -10.37
N LYS A 730 24.59 15.75 -9.10
CA LYS A 730 25.89 15.15 -8.75
C LYS A 730 25.98 13.67 -9.12
N ALA A 731 24.94 12.88 -8.82
CA ALA A 731 24.89 11.47 -9.17
C ALA A 731 24.89 11.23 -10.69
N ILE A 732 24.12 12.03 -11.45
CA ILE A 732 24.09 11.94 -12.91
C ILE A 732 25.39 12.41 -13.55
N ARG A 733 26.07 13.41 -12.96
CA ARG A 733 27.40 13.85 -13.39
C ARG A 733 28.41 12.71 -13.36
N GLU A 734 28.41 11.90 -12.30
CA GLU A 734 29.27 10.72 -12.20
C GLU A 734 28.90 9.64 -13.24
N LEU A 735 27.61 9.51 -13.59
CA LEU A 735 27.16 8.57 -14.62
C LEU A 735 27.54 9.02 -16.04
N LEU A 736 27.31 10.29 -16.36
CA LEU A 736 27.54 10.86 -17.68
C LEU A 736 29.02 11.23 -17.93
N GLN A 737 29.79 11.44 -16.86
CA GLN A 737 31.15 11.99 -16.93
C GLN A 737 31.15 13.32 -17.72
N ASP A 738 30.17 14.18 -17.44
CA ASP A 738 29.96 15.46 -18.12
C ASP A 738 29.81 16.62 -17.12
N SER A 739 30.01 17.86 -17.60
CA SER A 739 29.89 19.07 -16.79
C SER A 739 28.44 19.53 -16.70
N TYR A 740 27.94 19.67 -15.47
CA TYR A 740 26.63 20.22 -15.19
C TYR A 740 26.63 21.74 -15.37
N VAL A 741 25.65 22.26 -16.09
CA VAL A 741 25.55 23.67 -16.48
C VAL A 741 24.12 24.17 -16.29
N ALA A 742 23.86 24.78 -15.14
CA ALA A 742 22.58 25.42 -14.79
C ALA A 742 21.34 24.57 -15.14
N GLY A 743 21.28 23.31 -14.72
CA GLY A 743 20.16 22.42 -15.01
C GLY A 743 20.35 21.52 -16.24
N MET A 744 21.43 21.66 -17.00
CA MET A 744 21.68 20.94 -18.25
C MET A 744 23.11 20.36 -18.29
N TRP A 745 23.49 19.73 -19.39
CA TRP A 745 24.80 19.10 -19.56
C TRP A 745 25.59 19.67 -20.74
N ARG A 746 26.89 19.89 -20.54
CA ARG A 746 27.74 20.60 -21.51
C ARG A 746 27.81 19.90 -22.88
N ARG A 747 27.88 18.56 -22.92
CA ARG A 747 28.01 17.78 -24.18
C ARG A 747 26.72 17.72 -25.00
N SER A 748 25.56 17.92 -24.37
CA SER A 748 24.24 17.91 -25.02
C SER A 748 23.55 19.27 -25.01
N LEU A 749 24.27 20.33 -24.62
CA LEU A 749 23.68 21.64 -24.32
C LEU A 749 22.89 22.21 -25.51
N GLU A 750 23.41 22.10 -26.73
CA GLU A 750 22.73 22.55 -27.95
C GLU A 750 21.37 21.88 -28.14
N ARG A 751 21.22 20.62 -27.70
CA ARG A 751 19.96 19.88 -27.73
C ARG A 751 19.06 20.29 -26.59
N GLU A 752 19.62 20.46 -25.40
CA GLU A 752 18.87 20.81 -24.20
C GLU A 752 18.31 22.23 -24.25
N LEU A 753 18.97 23.17 -24.93
CA LEU A 753 18.45 24.51 -25.22
C LEU A 753 17.09 24.50 -25.94
N LEU A 754 16.73 23.38 -26.56
CA LEU A 754 15.44 23.13 -27.21
C LEU A 754 14.40 22.54 -26.24
N TRP A 755 14.43 22.94 -24.96
CA TRP A 755 13.33 22.73 -24.03
C TRP A 755 12.16 23.67 -24.35
N SER A 756 10.94 23.33 -23.94
CA SER A 756 9.78 24.23 -24.03
C SER A 756 8.89 24.10 -22.80
N VAL A 757 8.14 25.16 -22.48
CA VAL A 757 7.05 25.07 -21.50
C VAL A 757 5.86 24.38 -22.15
N ALA A 758 5.17 23.52 -21.39
CA ALA A 758 3.94 22.89 -21.84
C ALA A 758 2.91 23.95 -22.24
N VAL A 759 2.17 23.66 -23.32
CA VAL A 759 1.20 24.61 -23.89
C VAL A 759 0.16 24.99 -22.84
N GLY A 760 -0.05 26.30 -22.63
CA GLY A 760 -0.99 26.83 -21.65
C GLY A 760 -0.48 26.87 -20.20
N GLU A 761 0.75 26.42 -19.94
CA GLU A 761 1.35 26.44 -18.60
C GLU A 761 2.39 27.56 -18.39
N ALA A 762 2.64 28.38 -19.41
CA ALA A 762 3.55 29.52 -19.29
C ALA A 762 3.07 30.50 -18.21
N GLN A 763 4.01 30.96 -17.39
CA GLN A 763 3.78 31.91 -16.30
C GLN A 763 4.76 33.06 -16.39
N ALA A 764 4.48 34.17 -15.72
CA ALA A 764 5.46 35.26 -15.64
C ALA A 764 6.76 34.75 -15.00
N ARG A 765 7.91 35.18 -15.53
CA ARG A 765 9.21 34.88 -14.93
C ARG A 765 9.28 35.38 -13.48
N PRO A 766 9.96 34.64 -12.58
CA PRO A 766 10.20 35.11 -11.22
C PRO A 766 10.91 36.47 -11.20
N SER A 767 10.52 37.34 -10.28
CA SER A 767 11.15 38.66 -10.09
C SER A 767 12.58 38.58 -9.54
N VAL A 768 12.91 37.51 -8.82
CA VAL A 768 14.24 37.26 -8.26
C VAL A 768 15.03 36.35 -9.20
N TYR A 769 16.26 36.73 -9.52
CA TYR A 769 17.16 35.93 -10.35
C TYR A 769 17.44 34.56 -9.69
N ARG A 770 17.40 33.49 -10.49
CA ARG A 770 17.75 32.13 -10.03
C ARG A 770 18.54 31.29 -11.04
N ALA A 771 18.44 31.60 -12.33
CA ALA A 771 19.16 30.92 -13.40
C ALA A 771 19.20 31.80 -14.66
N PRO A 772 20.20 31.59 -15.54
CA PRO A 772 20.28 32.25 -16.85
C PRO A 772 19.05 31.99 -17.73
N SER A 773 18.67 32.90 -18.62
CA SER A 773 17.43 32.80 -19.41
C SER A 773 17.37 31.58 -20.33
N TRP A 774 18.53 31.07 -20.73
CA TRP A 774 18.68 29.87 -21.54
C TRP A 774 18.46 28.56 -20.76
N SER A 775 18.49 28.60 -19.43
CA SER A 775 18.17 27.47 -18.58
C SER A 775 16.67 27.31 -18.37
N TRP A 776 16.19 26.07 -18.43
CA TRP A 776 14.81 25.74 -18.05
C TRP A 776 14.50 26.10 -16.59
N ALA A 777 15.52 26.20 -15.74
CA ALA A 777 15.36 26.62 -14.35
C ALA A 777 15.02 28.11 -14.23
N ALA A 778 15.08 28.91 -15.29
CA ALA A 778 14.75 30.34 -15.23
C ALA A 778 13.24 30.64 -15.28
N VAL A 779 12.38 29.66 -15.58
CA VAL A 779 10.91 29.84 -15.70
C VAL A 779 10.15 28.82 -14.89
N ASP A 780 8.91 29.11 -14.50
CA ASP A 780 8.02 28.17 -13.82
C ASP A 780 7.01 27.55 -14.80
N GLY A 781 6.57 26.33 -14.51
CA GLY A 781 5.73 25.52 -15.41
C GLY A 781 6.36 24.18 -15.77
N HIS A 782 5.55 23.29 -16.35
CA HIS A 782 5.99 21.99 -16.83
C HIS A 782 6.91 22.14 -18.04
N ILE A 783 8.14 21.62 -17.92
CA ILE A 783 9.14 21.65 -18.99
C ILE A 783 9.10 20.36 -19.79
N THR A 784 8.93 20.49 -21.11
CA THR A 784 9.26 19.45 -22.08
C THR A 784 10.74 19.58 -22.45
N PRO A 785 11.60 18.61 -22.09
CA PRO A 785 13.02 18.68 -22.40
C PRO A 785 13.29 18.60 -23.91
N GLY A 786 14.46 19.10 -24.32
CA GLY A 786 14.95 18.91 -25.69
C GLY A 786 15.14 17.44 -26.06
N ILE A 787 14.84 17.11 -27.32
CA ILE A 787 14.90 15.72 -27.81
C ILE A 787 16.35 15.28 -28.04
N MET A 788 16.74 14.20 -27.34
CA MET A 788 18.01 13.49 -27.53
C MET A 788 17.87 12.48 -28.67
N ASP A 789 17.91 12.95 -29.91
CA ASP A 789 17.80 12.06 -31.07
C ASP A 789 19.02 11.15 -31.16
N VAL A 790 18.75 9.86 -31.35
CA VAL A 790 19.78 8.85 -31.60
C VAL A 790 20.09 8.69 -33.09
N GLU A 791 19.23 9.23 -33.94
CA GLU A 791 19.36 9.21 -35.39
C GLU A 791 20.15 10.42 -35.91
N ALA A 792 20.55 10.36 -37.18
CA ALA A 792 21.26 11.45 -37.83
C ALA A 792 20.41 12.73 -37.85
N VAL A 793 20.83 13.72 -37.06
CA VAL A 793 20.26 15.06 -37.00
C VAL A 793 21.35 16.08 -37.27
N GLU A 794 20.97 17.17 -37.93
CA GLU A 794 21.86 18.29 -38.20
C GLU A 794 21.63 19.37 -37.14
N MET A 795 22.65 19.63 -36.31
CA MET A 795 22.66 20.78 -35.42
C MET A 795 23.16 22.00 -36.18
N LEU A 796 22.40 23.09 -36.09
CA LEU A 796 22.65 24.35 -36.78
C LEU A 796 23.20 25.43 -35.83
N ILE A 797 23.17 25.14 -34.54
CA ILE A 797 23.78 25.94 -33.47
C ILE A 797 24.92 25.19 -32.80
N GLU A 798 25.84 25.95 -32.21
CA GLU A 798 26.99 25.42 -31.49
C GLU A 798 27.30 26.33 -30.30
N VAL A 799 27.43 25.76 -29.10
CA VAL A 799 27.84 26.53 -27.92
C VAL A 799 29.35 26.63 -27.91
N GLN A 800 29.87 27.84 -28.09
CA GLN A 800 31.31 28.13 -28.12
C GLN A 800 31.88 28.23 -26.70
N ASP A 801 31.22 28.99 -25.83
CA ASP A 801 31.69 29.26 -24.48
C ASP A 801 30.51 29.52 -23.53
N LEU A 802 30.74 29.37 -22.22
CA LEU A 802 29.77 29.74 -21.19
C LEU A 802 30.47 30.07 -19.88
N HIS A 803 29.82 30.92 -19.09
CA HIS A 803 30.25 31.30 -17.75
C HIS A 803 29.07 31.25 -16.79
N LEU A 804 29.31 30.79 -15.56
CA LEU A 804 28.32 30.71 -14.49
C LEU A 804 28.95 31.22 -13.18
N ASP A 805 28.24 32.12 -12.50
CA ASP A 805 28.62 32.64 -11.18
C ASP A 805 27.90 31.83 -10.10
N TYR A 806 28.62 30.95 -9.41
CA TYR A 806 28.06 30.11 -8.36
C TYR A 806 28.05 30.83 -7.00
N VAL A 807 26.95 30.69 -6.26
CA VAL A 807 26.79 31.28 -4.92
C VAL A 807 27.62 30.52 -3.87
N THR A 808 27.87 29.23 -4.12
CA THR A 808 28.63 28.33 -3.23
C THR A 808 29.67 27.56 -4.04
N SER A 809 30.54 26.81 -3.36
CA SER A 809 31.48 25.91 -4.03
C SER A 809 30.81 24.74 -4.78
N ASP A 810 29.52 24.49 -4.53
CA ASP A 810 28.76 23.45 -5.20
C ASP A 810 28.25 23.92 -6.57
N THR A 811 28.91 23.44 -7.63
CA THR A 811 28.59 23.82 -9.02
C THR A 811 27.29 23.23 -9.57
N THR A 812 26.56 22.44 -8.77
CA THR A 812 25.19 21.98 -9.12
C THR A 812 24.09 22.73 -8.36
N GLY A 813 24.46 23.70 -7.51
CA GLY A 813 23.55 24.45 -6.65
C GLY A 813 23.14 25.82 -7.21
N LEU A 814 23.08 26.80 -6.31
CA LEU A 814 22.62 28.16 -6.59
C LEU A 814 23.60 28.95 -7.46
N ILE A 815 23.04 29.76 -8.37
CA ILE A 815 23.75 30.59 -9.33
C ILE A 815 23.27 32.04 -9.18
N SER A 816 24.19 33.00 -9.20
CA SER A 816 23.92 34.44 -9.11
C SER A 816 24.00 35.17 -10.45
N GLY A 817 24.53 34.52 -11.48
CA GLY A 817 24.74 35.10 -12.81
C GLY A 817 25.27 34.07 -13.81
N GLY A 818 25.22 34.40 -15.09
CA GLY A 818 25.82 33.56 -16.11
C GLY A 818 25.50 34.04 -17.51
N TRP A 819 26.25 33.54 -18.49
CA TRP A 819 26.01 33.77 -19.91
C TRP A 819 26.50 32.58 -20.73
N LEU A 820 25.96 32.40 -21.93
CA LEU A 820 26.50 31.49 -22.94
C LEU A 820 26.73 32.23 -24.25
N GLN A 821 27.71 31.77 -25.02
CA GLN A 821 27.98 32.23 -26.38
C GLN A 821 27.51 31.17 -27.37
N LEU A 822 26.55 31.53 -28.22
CA LEU A 822 25.91 30.65 -29.18
C LEU A 822 26.27 31.08 -30.60
N TRP A 823 26.73 30.14 -31.41
CA TRP A 823 27.10 30.33 -32.81
C TRP A 823 26.03 29.72 -33.73
N GLY A 824 25.37 30.53 -34.56
CA GLY A 824 24.28 30.08 -35.44
C GLY A 824 23.79 31.17 -36.40
N SER A 825 22.86 30.87 -37.30
CA SER A 825 22.28 31.88 -38.20
C SER A 825 21.21 32.69 -37.47
N LEU A 826 21.47 33.98 -37.23
CA LEU A 826 20.52 34.89 -36.62
C LEU A 826 19.64 35.56 -37.69
N LYS A 827 18.34 35.63 -37.44
CA LYS A 827 17.33 36.23 -38.33
C LYS A 827 16.41 37.15 -37.55
N THR A 828 15.86 38.19 -38.18
CA THR A 828 14.87 39.04 -37.54
C THR A 828 13.54 38.30 -37.43
N LEU A 829 12.82 38.51 -36.33
CA LEU A 829 11.55 37.86 -36.05
C LEU A 829 10.49 38.89 -35.68
N GLU A 830 9.27 38.69 -36.18
CA GLU A 830 8.07 39.27 -35.58
C GLU A 830 7.08 38.15 -35.24
N LEU A 831 6.40 38.30 -34.09
CA LEU A 831 5.33 37.41 -33.66
C LEU A 831 4.02 38.19 -33.69
N LEU A 832 3.07 37.72 -34.51
CA LEU A 832 1.77 38.36 -34.71
C LEU A 832 0.64 37.45 -34.20
N PRO A 833 -0.39 37.98 -33.52
CA PRO A 833 -1.59 37.21 -33.18
C PRO A 833 -2.29 36.72 -34.46
N ASP A 834 -2.61 35.43 -34.53
CA ASP A 834 -3.32 34.86 -35.69
C ASP A 834 -4.84 35.02 -35.56
N ALA A 835 -5.40 35.97 -36.30
CA ALA A 835 -6.84 36.27 -36.30
C ALA A 835 -7.69 35.20 -37.01
N LEU A 836 -7.12 34.29 -37.81
CA LEU A 836 -7.86 33.32 -38.62
C LEU A 836 -8.16 32.01 -37.86
N PHE A 837 -7.33 31.64 -36.89
CA PHE A 837 -7.47 30.39 -36.12
C PHE A 837 -8.14 30.56 -34.74
N SER A 838 -8.39 31.78 -34.30
CA SER A 838 -9.04 32.10 -33.01
C SER A 838 -10.49 31.63 -32.89
N SER A 839 -11.13 31.20 -33.99
CA SER A 839 -12.57 30.93 -34.03
C SER A 839 -12.98 29.47 -33.80
N HIS A 840 -12.06 28.47 -33.85
CA HIS A 840 -12.45 27.05 -33.96
C HIS A 840 -11.78 26.05 -32.99
N SER A 841 -11.07 26.49 -31.95
CA SER A 841 -10.64 25.57 -30.88
C SER A 841 -10.48 26.27 -29.54
N ASN A 842 -10.93 25.60 -28.47
CA ASN A 842 -10.85 26.08 -27.10
C ASN A 842 -9.44 26.62 -26.74
N ASN A 843 -9.34 27.91 -26.45
CA ASN A 843 -8.35 28.58 -25.58
C ASN A 843 -6.85 28.57 -25.94
N TYR A 844 -6.43 28.47 -27.22
CA TYR A 844 -5.02 28.64 -27.59
C TYR A 844 -4.82 29.81 -28.56
N GLU A 845 -4.07 30.83 -28.16
CA GLU A 845 -3.60 31.90 -29.05
C GLU A 845 -2.49 31.35 -29.94
N PHE A 846 -2.76 31.17 -31.24
CA PHE A 846 -1.74 30.81 -32.23
C PHE A 846 -0.97 32.08 -32.64
N LEU A 847 0.37 31.99 -32.70
CA LEU A 847 1.25 33.08 -33.12
C LEU A 847 1.85 32.80 -34.49
N MET A 848 1.64 33.74 -35.41
CA MET A 848 2.26 33.71 -36.73
C MET A 848 3.70 34.24 -36.62
N MET A 849 4.66 33.47 -37.14
CA MET A 849 6.05 33.90 -37.26
C MET A 849 6.27 34.61 -38.59
N VAL A 850 6.85 35.81 -38.53
CA VAL A 850 7.38 36.54 -39.69
C VAL A 850 8.89 36.60 -39.54
N VAL A 851 9.62 35.94 -40.43
CA VAL A 851 11.09 35.84 -40.38
C VAL A 851 11.69 36.61 -41.54
N ASN A 852 12.62 37.52 -41.26
CA ASN A 852 13.21 38.42 -42.28
C ASN A 852 12.13 39.18 -43.11
N GLY A 853 11.02 39.55 -42.47
CA GLY A 853 9.89 40.24 -43.12
C GLY A 853 8.93 39.33 -43.90
N VAL A 854 9.15 38.02 -43.91
CA VAL A 854 8.34 37.05 -44.65
C VAL A 854 7.55 36.15 -43.69
N PRO A 855 6.20 36.08 -43.80
CA PRO A 855 5.40 35.13 -43.03
C PRO A 855 5.79 33.68 -43.33
N VAL A 856 5.98 32.89 -42.27
CA VAL A 856 6.41 31.50 -42.36
C VAL A 856 5.17 30.57 -42.28
N SER A 857 4.60 30.22 -43.43
CA SER A 857 3.47 29.27 -43.54
C SER A 857 3.60 28.36 -44.79
N VAL A 858 2.99 27.17 -44.75
CA VAL A 858 2.91 26.24 -45.90
C VAL A 858 1.46 25.98 -46.26
N ARG A 859 1.10 26.10 -47.55
CA ARG A 859 -0.23 25.72 -48.08
C ARG A 859 -0.22 24.27 -48.53
N ALA A 860 -1.13 23.45 -48.02
CA ALA A 860 -1.34 22.10 -48.52
C ALA A 860 -2.41 22.09 -49.63
N ASP A 861 -2.01 21.79 -50.86
CA ASP A 861 -2.83 21.91 -52.09
C ASP A 861 -4.01 20.91 -52.24
N SER A 862 -4.41 20.17 -51.21
CA SER A 862 -5.53 19.22 -51.31
C SER A 862 -6.63 19.37 -50.27
N VAL A 863 -6.38 20.10 -49.18
CA VAL A 863 -7.39 20.46 -48.16
C VAL A 863 -6.88 21.77 -47.55
N MET A 864 -7.61 22.89 -47.67
CA MET A 864 -7.22 24.22 -47.17
C MET A 864 -6.85 24.23 -45.67
N LYS A 865 -5.64 23.78 -45.32
CA LYS A 865 -5.03 23.89 -44.00
C LYS A 865 -3.62 24.41 -44.20
N GLU A 866 -3.42 25.67 -43.83
CA GLU A 866 -2.08 26.25 -43.71
C GLU A 866 -1.40 25.65 -42.47
N TYR A 867 -0.17 25.15 -42.63
CA TYR A 867 0.66 24.67 -41.52
C TYR A 867 1.65 25.77 -41.14
N GLN A 868 1.55 26.24 -39.89
CA GLN A 868 2.50 27.19 -39.29
C GLN A 868 3.38 26.48 -38.25
N PRO A 869 4.59 27.00 -37.96
CA PRO A 869 5.37 26.52 -36.83
C PRO A 869 4.60 26.73 -35.52
N HIS A 870 4.66 25.77 -34.63
CA HIS A 870 4.14 25.91 -33.28
C HIS A 870 5.14 26.71 -32.46
N VAL A 871 4.71 27.85 -31.90
CA VAL A 871 5.51 28.71 -31.03
C VAL A 871 5.27 28.33 -29.57
N TYR A 872 6.35 28.17 -28.81
CA TYR A 872 6.34 27.88 -27.38
C TYR A 872 7.14 28.97 -26.67
N LEU A 873 6.45 29.93 -26.06
CA LEU A 873 7.07 30.99 -25.26
C LEU A 873 7.42 30.47 -23.86
N ASP A 874 8.49 31.01 -23.30
CA ASP A 874 8.99 30.65 -21.97
C ASP A 874 8.13 31.21 -20.83
N ASP A 875 7.44 32.32 -21.07
CA ASP A 875 6.61 33.04 -20.12
C ASP A 875 5.45 33.79 -20.82
N ASN A 876 4.53 34.34 -20.02
CA ASN A 876 3.42 35.14 -20.53
C ASN A 876 3.91 36.54 -20.93
N GLN A 877 4.32 36.65 -22.20
CA GLN A 877 4.83 37.89 -22.78
C GLN A 877 3.68 38.89 -23.03
N GLN A 878 3.44 39.78 -22.05
CA GLN A 878 2.34 40.76 -22.11
C GLN A 878 2.40 41.67 -23.35
N TRP A 879 3.57 41.87 -23.96
CA TRP A 879 3.71 42.70 -25.17
C TRP A 879 3.13 42.05 -26.43
N VAL A 880 2.87 40.74 -26.42
CA VAL A 880 2.21 40.05 -27.56
C VAL A 880 0.81 40.61 -27.79
N SER A 881 0.12 41.03 -26.72
CA SER A 881 -1.25 41.55 -26.76
C SER A 881 -1.35 43.08 -26.81
N THR A 882 -0.26 43.82 -26.57
CA THR A 882 -0.26 45.29 -26.56
C THR A 882 0.49 45.88 -27.76
N GLN A 883 -0.14 46.80 -28.51
CA GLN A 883 0.50 47.48 -29.66
C GLN A 883 1.58 48.51 -29.27
N ASN A 884 1.67 48.88 -27.99
CA ASN A 884 2.62 49.88 -27.52
C ASN A 884 3.89 49.22 -26.97
N HIS A 885 5.00 49.36 -27.70
CA HIS A 885 6.36 48.87 -27.40
C HIS A 885 6.55 47.35 -27.57
N ARG A 886 6.80 46.92 -28.81
CA ARG A 886 7.27 45.56 -29.10
C ARG A 886 8.80 45.49 -28.96
N PRO A 887 9.33 44.47 -28.27
CA PRO A 887 10.77 44.24 -28.22
C PRO A 887 11.31 43.88 -29.61
N GLU A 888 12.61 44.14 -29.84
CA GLU A 888 13.31 43.64 -31.03
C GLU A 888 13.56 42.13 -30.86
N LEU A 889 12.92 41.34 -31.72
CA LEU A 889 12.97 39.88 -31.65
C LEU A 889 13.78 39.29 -32.79
N PHE A 890 14.39 38.15 -32.49
CA PHE A 890 15.22 37.39 -33.40
C PHE A 890 14.93 35.91 -33.25
N CYS A 891 15.28 35.14 -34.28
CA CYS A 891 15.23 33.70 -34.23
C CYS A 891 16.52 33.08 -34.75
N MET A 892 16.83 31.88 -34.28
CA MET A 892 18.02 31.13 -34.68
C MET A 892 17.64 29.68 -34.96
N PRO A 893 17.63 29.23 -36.23
CA PRO A 893 17.46 27.82 -36.57
C PRO A 893 18.51 26.98 -35.84
N ALA A 894 18.05 26.01 -35.08
CA ALA A 894 18.89 25.30 -34.12
C ALA A 894 19.14 23.84 -34.49
N LYS A 895 18.14 23.19 -35.08
CA LYS A 895 18.20 21.76 -35.38
C LYS A 895 17.24 21.42 -36.50
N THR A 896 17.68 20.53 -37.39
CA THR A 896 16.82 19.97 -38.43
C THR A 896 17.05 18.47 -38.59
N ARG A 897 16.00 17.76 -38.99
CA ARG A 897 16.06 16.34 -39.35
C ARG A 897 15.74 16.20 -40.84
N PRO A 898 16.72 15.77 -41.68
CA PRO A 898 16.46 15.49 -43.08
C PRO A 898 15.68 14.17 -43.25
N GLY A 899 14.89 14.03 -44.31
CA GLY A 899 14.11 12.82 -44.63
C GLY A 899 12.60 13.02 -44.59
N ASN A 900 11.82 11.94 -44.43
CA ASN A 900 10.36 11.95 -44.65
C ASN A 900 9.55 12.88 -43.71
N ASP A 901 10.08 13.24 -42.54
CA ASP A 901 9.36 14.05 -41.53
C ASP A 901 9.80 15.53 -41.47
N TRP A 902 10.80 15.96 -42.27
CA TRP A 902 11.38 17.32 -42.37
C TRP A 902 11.06 18.27 -41.21
N SER A 903 11.55 17.98 -40.00
CA SER A 903 11.29 18.84 -38.83
C SER A 903 12.39 19.87 -38.64
N ILE A 904 12.02 21.06 -38.16
CA ILE A 904 12.93 22.15 -37.84
C ILE A 904 12.57 22.75 -36.48
N TYR A 905 13.61 23.05 -35.68
CA TYR A 905 13.51 23.70 -34.39
C TYR A 905 14.27 25.01 -34.44
N VAL A 906 13.67 26.05 -33.86
CA VAL A 906 14.18 27.42 -33.91
C VAL A 906 14.16 27.99 -32.49
N LEU A 907 15.26 28.59 -32.05
CA LEU A 907 15.30 29.35 -30.80
C LEU A 907 14.75 30.76 -31.03
N LEU A 908 14.03 31.29 -30.05
CA LEU A 908 13.47 32.65 -30.08
C LEU A 908 14.21 33.51 -29.05
N LEU A 909 14.68 34.66 -29.51
CA LEU A 909 15.57 35.55 -28.76
C LEU A 909 15.01 36.98 -28.75
N GLN A 910 15.17 37.66 -27.62
CA GLN A 910 14.91 39.08 -27.46
C GLN A 910 16.25 39.80 -27.30
N LEU A 911 16.43 40.94 -27.98
CA LEU A 911 17.61 41.76 -27.83
C LEU A 911 17.58 42.51 -26.49
N GLU A 912 18.67 42.42 -25.72
CA GLU A 912 18.84 43.12 -24.44
C GLU A 912 19.88 44.24 -24.57
N ASP A 913 21.01 43.96 -25.23
CA ASP A 913 22.04 44.96 -25.54
C ASP A 913 22.57 44.78 -26.97
N ARG A 914 22.34 45.81 -27.78
CA ARG A 914 22.77 45.88 -29.18
C ARG A 914 24.29 45.96 -29.34
N LYS A 915 25.00 46.63 -28.42
CA LYS A 915 26.47 46.84 -28.52
C LYS A 915 27.24 45.55 -28.33
N ASP A 916 26.80 44.75 -27.37
CA ASP A 916 27.48 43.52 -26.97
C ASP A 916 26.87 42.27 -27.63
N GLY A 917 25.90 42.44 -28.54
CA GLY A 917 25.19 41.33 -29.17
C GLY A 917 24.58 40.40 -28.14
N THR A 918 23.97 40.98 -27.11
CA THR A 918 23.46 40.27 -25.93
C THR A 918 21.95 40.12 -25.99
N PHE A 919 21.49 38.91 -25.76
CA PHE A 919 20.10 38.48 -25.93
C PHE A 919 19.61 37.76 -24.69
N ARG A 920 18.28 37.64 -24.62
CA ARG A 920 17.55 36.79 -23.71
C ARG A 920 16.80 35.73 -24.51
N ARG A 921 16.82 34.48 -24.05
CA ARG A 921 15.94 33.43 -24.62
C ARG A 921 14.51 33.66 -24.14
N ILE A 922 13.57 33.65 -25.09
CA ILE A 922 12.14 33.85 -24.81
C ILE A 922 11.27 32.67 -25.25
N GLY A 923 11.86 31.65 -25.89
CA GLY A 923 11.12 30.45 -26.28
C GLY A 923 11.78 29.67 -27.41
N MET A 924 10.98 28.80 -28.02
CA MET A 924 11.33 28.06 -29.23
C MET A 924 10.13 27.94 -30.17
N ALA A 925 10.39 27.61 -31.43
CA ALA A 925 9.37 27.20 -32.37
C ALA A 925 9.73 25.84 -33.01
N ARG A 926 8.69 25.07 -33.35
CA ARG A 926 8.83 23.77 -34.01
C ARG A 926 7.91 23.70 -35.22
N GLY A 927 8.47 23.30 -36.36
CA GLY A 927 7.75 23.15 -37.61
C GLY A 927 8.06 21.84 -38.33
N TRP A 928 7.21 21.50 -39.30
CA TRP A 928 7.34 20.33 -40.16
C TRP A 928 7.09 20.69 -41.62
N GLY A 929 7.82 20.04 -42.52
CA GLY A 929 7.67 20.20 -43.96
C GLY A 929 8.92 20.80 -44.61
N LYS A 930 9.19 20.33 -45.84
CA LYS A 930 10.38 20.74 -46.61
C LYS A 930 10.39 22.25 -46.90
N GLU A 931 9.27 22.79 -47.38
CA GLU A 931 9.14 24.22 -47.73
C GLU A 931 9.30 25.12 -46.50
N LEU A 932 8.70 24.72 -45.37
CA LEU A 932 8.84 25.42 -44.10
C LEU A 932 10.31 25.48 -43.65
N ARG A 933 11.01 24.35 -43.74
CA ARG A 933 12.45 24.25 -43.43
C ARG A 933 13.26 25.15 -44.34
N GLU A 934 13.03 25.11 -45.65
CA GLU A 934 13.78 25.92 -46.62
C GLU A 934 13.57 27.42 -46.39
N SER A 935 12.33 27.85 -46.10
CA SER A 935 12.00 29.24 -45.75
C SER A 935 12.78 29.72 -44.51
N LEU A 936 12.81 28.91 -43.44
CA LEU A 936 13.51 29.23 -42.21
C LEU A 936 15.04 29.19 -42.33
N LEU A 937 15.59 28.53 -43.35
CA LEU A 937 17.03 28.47 -43.62
C LEU A 937 17.49 29.47 -44.70
N ALA A 938 16.57 30.11 -45.42
CA ALA A 938 16.89 31.08 -46.46
C ALA A 938 17.67 32.27 -45.90
N SER A 939 18.79 32.61 -46.51
CA SER A 939 19.64 33.74 -46.12
C SER A 939 19.12 35.06 -46.70
N ASN A 940 19.35 36.15 -45.97
CA ASN A 940 19.07 37.51 -46.41
C ASN A 940 20.38 38.35 -46.39
N ALA A 941 20.57 39.22 -47.37
CA ALA A 941 21.75 40.09 -47.50
C ALA A 941 21.96 41.01 -46.28
N GLU A 942 20.89 41.36 -45.57
CA GLU A 942 20.96 42.25 -44.40
C GLU A 942 21.45 41.57 -43.12
N GLU A 943 21.58 40.24 -43.11
CA GLU A 943 21.95 39.46 -41.92
C GLU A 943 23.33 39.84 -41.34
N SER A 944 24.26 40.33 -42.17
CA SER A 944 25.60 40.75 -41.73
C SER A 944 25.61 41.96 -40.79
N THR A 945 24.50 42.69 -40.70
CA THR A 945 24.35 43.92 -39.89
C THR A 945 23.64 43.69 -38.56
N LEU A 946 23.19 42.46 -38.30
CA LEU A 946 22.43 42.12 -37.09
C LEU A 946 23.32 42.17 -35.84
N PRO A 947 22.75 42.52 -34.66
CA PRO A 947 23.50 42.59 -33.42
C PRO A 947 24.12 41.24 -33.06
N CYS A 948 25.44 41.19 -32.96
CA CYS A 948 26.19 40.00 -32.57
C CYS A 948 27.58 40.39 -32.04
N VAL A 949 28.21 39.50 -31.30
CA VAL A 949 29.61 39.61 -30.85
C VAL A 949 30.57 39.47 -32.04
N LYS A 950 30.25 38.58 -32.98
CA LYS A 950 31.06 38.30 -34.17
C LYS A 950 30.17 37.76 -35.29
N TYR A 951 30.43 38.15 -36.54
CA TYR A 951 29.78 37.60 -37.73
C TYR A 951 30.84 37.02 -38.68
N GLU A 952 30.70 35.76 -39.06
CA GLU A 952 31.63 35.07 -39.96
C GLU A 952 30.92 33.92 -40.69
N GLY A 953 31.11 33.80 -42.01
CA GLY A 953 30.60 32.67 -42.79
C GLY A 953 29.08 32.51 -42.78
N GLY A 954 28.31 33.61 -42.67
CA GLY A 954 26.84 33.57 -42.60
C GLY A 954 26.28 33.18 -41.22
N ARG A 955 27.12 33.14 -40.18
CA ARG A 955 26.75 32.80 -38.80
C ARG A 955 27.16 33.91 -37.85
N HIS A 956 26.46 33.99 -36.72
CA HIS A 956 26.56 35.00 -35.70
C HIS A 956 26.95 34.37 -34.36
N LEU A 957 27.88 34.99 -33.64
CA LEU A 957 28.15 34.71 -32.23
C LEU A 957 27.30 35.66 -31.43
N VAL A 958 26.35 35.14 -30.67
CA VAL A 958 25.52 35.94 -29.79
C VAL A 958 25.78 35.55 -28.35
N ARG A 959 25.67 36.50 -27.43
CA ARG A 959 25.69 36.22 -25.99
C ARG A 959 24.26 36.08 -25.50
N ILE A 960 23.94 35.04 -24.74
CA ILE A 960 22.63 34.84 -24.12
C ILE A 960 22.80 34.86 -22.60
N LEU A 961 22.06 35.75 -21.91
CA LEU A 961 22.06 35.89 -20.45
C LEU A 961 21.22 34.84 -19.73
#